data_AF-A0A0F4QJN5-F1
#
_entry.id   AF-A0A0F4QJN5-F1
#
_cell.length_a   1.000
_cell.length_b   1.000
_cell.length_c   1.000
_cell.angle_alpha   90.00
_cell.angle_beta   90.00
_cell.angle_gamma   90.00
#
_symmetry.space_group_name_H-M   'P 1'
#
loop_
_entity.id
_entity.type
_entity.pdbx_description
1 polymer ?
#
loop_
_entity_poly.entity_id
_entity_poly.type
_entity_poly.pdbx_seq_one_letter_code
_entity_poly.pdbx_strand_id
1 'polypeptide(L)'
;MVVYQKALLAAALSLTWLPNNAQALRLAAPGTFCSGLDRTQIEVGEHVENQYMTYLALSPKLADTALTVSGSQSSIVVSYNGRCEVLNGSNYNGLHVNLPDSGEYYDGSKLDFHQQVFGGEGNDEIRTGNKVDYIYGNGGNDQIFSFGDFERVDGGAGADCVEQGDEGAISSNIQNTEANSCANYAPASCEGLDRSKISVADDNSANPYMTYLAVSPNVSGEKLTAEGDDALVTVYYAGSCETFDVGNYNGFQVNLADSGEEYDGTALNWHQLVYGGDGNDTILTGNKVDYVYAGKGDDTIYTYGDFEKVDGGTGMDCLTEGSSGSIQSNISGIEQYSCTPAGNVPDSLTTAYARCHMQTGSFDSELNNGVWKLRALDSNLALFVEEHAEYVFAYSAGYQHCAFSNAVEAVEVQLSNGNDTLLASGVGRDMTVYGLNGNDTIQTGRGNDLIFGGDGKDKIRAGDGNDWVAGGSDIATDHRGVVHRVRISGYNNDGADDIKGENGNDVLFGNRDGDNISGGDGEDIIFGNDGNKDRLYGNSGADIIVDSGGGSWGNRAKSWGGSGQDILVCERGSCELSGGGSKDFLAAISTFSNIGLYGGGGGDILFVRGDEIPLGTGGSGNDFVYNEWNDSDISGYLSSVKHKSGYFDRAVRKAGSGMSSRHEEVLRLKQFYEQRGYSTFKSRIAELVDEDTFEAWLKNRSKSVYDLQ
;
A
#
# COMPACT_ATOMS: atom_id res chain seq x y z
N MET A 1 -40.96 -65.52 26.34
CA MET A 1 -41.61 -66.21 25.21
C MET A 1 -40.50 -66.59 24.23
N VAL A 2 -40.07 -67.86 24.25
CA VAL A 2 -40.50 -68.93 23.31
C VAL A 2 -39.68 -68.82 22.00
N VAL A 3 -38.60 -69.63 21.80
CA VAL A 3 -38.55 -70.95 21.07
C VAL A 3 -38.32 -70.70 19.55
N TYR A 4 -37.44 -71.31 18.73
CA TYR A 4 -36.71 -72.60 18.68
C TYR A 4 -35.62 -72.61 17.56
N GLN A 5 -34.53 -73.35 17.83
CA GLN A 5 -33.85 -74.41 17.02
C GLN A 5 -33.31 -74.26 15.56
N LYS A 6 -31.99 -74.54 15.47
CA LYS A 6 -31.23 -75.58 14.69
C LYS A 6 -31.01 -75.49 13.15
N ALA A 7 -29.73 -75.23 12.81
CA ALA A 7 -28.74 -76.08 12.09
C ALA A 7 -28.83 -76.35 10.56
N LEU A 8 -27.78 -76.03 9.78
CA LEU A 8 -26.69 -76.93 9.28
C LEU A 8 -25.83 -76.28 8.15
N LEU A 9 -24.50 -76.52 8.23
CA LEU A 9 -23.47 -76.76 7.17
C LEU A 9 -23.01 -75.71 6.11
N ALA A 10 -21.69 -75.45 6.17
CA ALA A 10 -20.63 -75.49 5.14
C ALA A 10 -20.48 -74.46 4.00
N ALA A 11 -19.19 -74.08 3.83
CA ALA A 11 -18.45 -73.63 2.65
C ALA A 11 -18.44 -72.12 2.30
N ALA A 12 -17.25 -71.70 1.85
CA ALA A 12 -16.74 -70.34 1.66
C ALA A 12 -17.52 -69.46 0.67
N LEU A 13 -17.65 -68.16 0.99
CA LEU A 13 -17.33 -67.00 0.12
C LEU A 13 -17.79 -65.66 0.76
N SER A 14 -16.88 -64.68 0.71
CA SER A 14 -17.09 -63.23 0.51
C SER A 14 -18.02 -62.38 1.40
N LEU A 15 -17.43 -61.23 1.79
CA LEU A 15 -17.99 -59.89 1.97
C LEU A 15 -18.72 -59.49 3.27
N THR A 16 -18.05 -58.57 3.96
CA THR A 16 -18.51 -57.32 4.59
C THR A 16 -19.53 -57.35 5.74
N TRP A 17 -19.08 -56.71 6.83
CA TRP A 17 -19.82 -55.92 7.82
C TRP A 17 -20.83 -56.65 8.73
N LEU A 18 -20.49 -56.75 10.03
CA LEU A 18 -21.20 -56.14 11.17
C LEU A 18 -20.61 -56.61 12.54
N PRO A 19 -20.96 -55.99 13.69
CA PRO A 19 -20.01 -55.46 14.66
C PRO A 19 -20.18 -56.00 16.11
N ASN A 20 -19.39 -55.41 17.00
CA ASN A 20 -19.60 -55.15 18.43
C ASN A 20 -19.51 -56.31 19.46
N ASN A 21 -18.45 -56.16 20.27
CA ASN A 21 -18.47 -56.15 21.74
C ASN A 21 -19.06 -57.37 22.46
N ALA A 22 -18.19 -58.30 22.86
CA ALA A 22 -17.75 -58.38 24.26
C ALA A 22 -16.65 -59.45 24.46
N GLN A 23 -15.63 -59.05 25.21
CA GLN A 23 -14.66 -59.84 25.98
C GLN A 23 -13.59 -60.64 25.23
N ALA A 24 -12.41 -60.02 25.20
CA ALA A 24 -11.12 -60.59 25.59
C ALA A 24 -11.09 -62.12 25.84
N LEU A 25 -10.40 -62.86 24.97
CA LEU A 25 -9.30 -63.74 25.39
C LEU A 25 -8.46 -64.19 24.18
N ARG A 26 -7.17 -63.80 24.23
CA ARG A 26 -5.96 -64.44 23.69
C ARG A 26 -5.72 -64.44 22.17
N LEU A 27 -4.70 -63.65 21.80
CA LEU A 27 -3.35 -64.18 21.57
C LEU A 27 -2.31 -63.11 21.94
N ALA A 28 -2.00 -63.04 23.24
CA ALA A 28 -0.75 -62.46 23.71
C ALA A 28 0.28 -63.58 23.82
N ALA A 29 1.44 -63.39 23.21
CA ALA A 29 2.72 -63.90 23.71
C ALA A 29 3.88 -63.13 23.03
N PRO A 30 5.00 -62.86 23.71
CA PRO A 30 5.27 -62.96 25.15
C PRO A 30 5.15 -61.60 25.83
N GLY A 31 4.74 -61.59 27.10
CA GLY A 31 4.81 -60.38 27.91
C GLY A 31 6.24 -59.85 27.97
N THR A 32 6.44 -58.59 27.60
CA THR A 32 7.38 -57.73 28.31
C THR A 32 6.89 -57.70 29.75
N PHE A 33 7.37 -58.64 30.56
CA PHE A 33 7.44 -58.39 31.99
C PHE A 33 8.34 -57.17 32.11
N CYS A 34 7.73 -56.01 32.25
CA CYS A 34 8.47 -54.80 32.56
C CYS A 34 9.26 -55.09 33.84
N SER A 35 10.58 -55.15 33.68
CA SER A 35 11.54 -55.56 34.70
C SER A 35 11.92 -54.41 35.63
N GLY A 36 11.22 -53.28 35.52
CA GLY A 36 11.55 -52.01 36.16
C GLY A 36 12.60 -51.26 35.34
N LEU A 37 12.42 -49.95 35.22
CA LEU A 37 13.45 -49.10 34.62
C LEU A 37 14.67 -49.07 35.53
N ASP A 38 15.85 -48.84 34.94
CA ASP A 38 17.05 -48.55 35.72
C ASP A 38 17.00 -47.11 36.21
N ARG A 39 16.65 -46.90 37.49
CA ARG A 39 16.57 -45.58 38.12
C ARG A 39 17.91 -44.84 38.20
N THR A 40 19.03 -45.50 37.86
CA THR A 40 20.33 -44.82 37.69
C THR A 40 20.48 -44.17 36.31
N GLN A 41 19.67 -44.58 35.33
CA GLN A 41 19.73 -44.14 33.93
C GLN A 41 18.54 -43.29 33.50
N ILE A 42 17.41 -43.35 34.22
CA ILE A 42 16.26 -42.48 33.99
C ILE A 42 15.66 -42.07 35.33
N GLU A 43 15.50 -40.76 35.52
CA GLU A 43 14.75 -40.23 36.66
C GLU A 43 13.27 -40.26 36.34
N VAL A 44 12.49 -40.77 37.31
CA VAL A 44 11.04 -40.79 37.25
C VAL A 44 10.54 -40.09 38.51
N GLY A 45 9.81 -39.00 38.32
CA GLY A 45 9.44 -38.12 39.42
C GLY A 45 8.15 -37.33 39.16
N GLU A 46 7.98 -36.30 39.97
CA GLU A 46 6.86 -35.37 39.90
C GLU A 46 7.42 -33.98 39.57
N HIS A 47 6.89 -33.34 38.53
CA HIS A 47 7.20 -31.96 38.18
C HIS A 47 5.99 -31.07 38.47
N VAL A 48 6.17 -30.03 39.26
CA VAL A 48 5.10 -29.10 39.64
C VAL A 48 5.34 -27.79 38.90
N GLU A 49 4.56 -27.55 37.85
CA GLU A 49 4.63 -26.33 37.05
C GLU A 49 4.02 -25.14 37.83
N ASN A 50 2.87 -25.39 38.49
CA ASN A 50 2.20 -24.43 39.36
C ASN A 50 1.21 -25.14 40.30
N GLN A 51 0.45 -24.37 41.11
CA GLN A 51 -0.50 -24.92 42.08
C GLN A 51 -1.66 -25.76 41.50
N TYR A 52 -1.85 -25.78 40.17
CA TYR A 52 -2.91 -26.50 39.47
C TYR A 52 -2.40 -27.56 38.47
N MET A 53 -1.10 -27.58 38.19
CA MET A 53 -0.50 -28.40 37.13
C MET A 53 0.69 -29.20 37.66
N THR A 54 0.50 -30.51 37.75
CA THR A 54 1.50 -31.48 38.21
C THR A 54 1.68 -32.54 37.14
N TYR A 55 2.91 -32.80 36.71
CA TYR A 55 3.25 -33.72 35.62
C TYR A 55 4.02 -34.93 36.14
N LEU A 56 3.83 -36.07 35.47
CA LEU A 56 4.74 -37.20 35.64
C LEU A 56 6.02 -36.86 34.88
N ALA A 57 7.14 -36.71 35.57
CA ALA A 57 8.41 -36.29 34.98
C ALA A 57 9.26 -37.51 34.61
N LEU A 58 9.78 -37.52 33.38
CA LEU A 58 10.77 -38.46 32.87
C LEU A 58 12.01 -37.68 32.42
N SER A 59 13.16 -38.01 32.98
CA SER A 59 14.44 -37.40 32.60
C SER A 59 15.47 -38.51 32.35
N PRO A 60 15.63 -38.97 31.10
CA PRO A 60 16.69 -39.90 30.73
C PRO A 60 18.08 -39.30 30.99
N LYS A 61 19.12 -40.14 31.08
CA LYS A 61 20.50 -39.72 31.36
C LYS A 61 21.54 -40.20 30.35
N LEU A 62 21.14 -41.04 29.40
CA LEU A 62 22.00 -41.52 28.31
C LEU A 62 21.56 -40.82 27.03
N ALA A 63 22.51 -40.15 26.39
CA ALA A 63 22.36 -39.63 25.03
C ALA A 63 22.20 -40.76 24.01
N ASP A 64 21.71 -40.43 22.81
CA ASP A 64 21.52 -41.35 21.68
C ASP A 64 20.65 -42.58 21.99
N THR A 65 19.83 -42.51 23.05
CA THR A 65 19.05 -43.66 23.54
C THR A 65 17.57 -43.35 23.48
N ALA A 66 16.84 -44.10 22.65
CA ALA A 66 15.40 -43.91 22.46
C ALA A 66 14.60 -44.07 23.77
N LEU A 67 13.85 -43.02 24.13
CA LEU A 67 12.79 -43.03 25.13
C LEU A 67 11.44 -43.21 24.42
N THR A 68 10.81 -44.37 24.63
CA THR A 68 9.48 -44.68 24.06
C THR A 68 8.44 -44.70 25.16
N VAL A 69 7.35 -43.95 24.99
CA VAL A 69 6.25 -43.88 25.96
C VAL A 69 4.92 -44.16 25.26
N SER A 70 4.12 -45.05 25.84
CA SER A 70 2.84 -45.45 25.24
C SER A 70 1.79 -45.83 26.28
N GLY A 71 0.54 -45.93 25.87
CA GLY A 71 -0.57 -46.36 26.74
C GLY A 71 -1.52 -45.21 27.05
N SER A 72 -2.18 -45.28 28.21
CA SER A 72 -3.12 -44.25 28.65
C SER A 72 -2.64 -43.62 29.94
N GLN A 73 -3.21 -42.48 30.33
CA GLN A 73 -2.89 -41.81 31.60
C GLN A 73 -3.03 -42.75 32.82
N SER A 74 -3.92 -43.74 32.78
CA SER A 74 -4.11 -44.72 33.86
C SER A 74 -3.10 -45.88 33.86
N SER A 75 -2.32 -46.04 32.78
CA SER A 75 -1.37 -47.14 32.56
C SER A 75 -0.35 -46.72 31.48
N ILE A 76 0.68 -45.99 31.90
CA ILE A 76 1.74 -45.46 31.04
C ILE A 76 2.87 -46.50 31.00
N VAL A 77 3.20 -46.99 29.82
CA VAL A 77 4.34 -47.89 29.59
C VAL A 77 5.52 -47.05 29.12
N VAL A 78 6.53 -46.94 29.97
CA VAL A 78 7.79 -46.27 29.65
C VAL A 78 8.83 -47.33 29.29
N SER A 79 9.46 -47.19 28.14
CA SER A 79 10.53 -48.06 27.63
C SER A 79 11.78 -47.23 27.38
N TYR A 80 12.89 -47.63 28.00
CA TYR A 80 14.17 -46.94 27.91
C TYR A 80 15.32 -47.93 28.11
N ASN A 81 16.34 -47.87 27.23
CA ASN A 81 17.53 -48.72 27.24
C ASN A 81 17.23 -50.24 27.40
N GLY A 82 16.27 -50.75 26.63
CA GLY A 82 15.89 -52.17 26.65
C GLY A 82 15.14 -52.64 27.92
N ARG A 83 14.78 -51.73 28.83
CA ARG A 83 13.92 -52.00 29.99
C ARG A 83 12.61 -51.25 29.87
N CYS A 84 11.59 -51.72 30.58
CA CYS A 84 10.33 -51.00 30.69
C CYS A 84 9.75 -51.03 32.10
N GLU A 85 8.85 -50.10 32.37
CA GLU A 85 8.03 -50.02 33.57
C GLU A 85 6.63 -49.49 33.24
N VAL A 86 5.65 -49.97 33.99
CA VAL A 86 4.27 -49.47 33.90
C VAL A 86 4.04 -48.52 35.07
N LEU A 87 3.78 -47.26 34.76
CA LEU A 87 3.51 -46.18 35.70
C LEU A 87 2.03 -45.82 35.69
N ASN A 88 1.52 -45.34 36.83
CA ASN A 88 0.16 -44.81 36.92
C ASN A 88 0.21 -43.28 36.90
N GLY A 89 -0.30 -42.71 35.81
CA GLY A 89 -0.35 -41.27 35.57
C GLY A 89 -1.64 -40.59 36.06
N SER A 90 -2.58 -41.31 36.69
CA SER A 90 -3.95 -40.80 36.96
C SER A 90 -4.02 -39.58 37.86
N ASN A 91 -2.94 -39.25 38.59
CA ASN A 91 -2.85 -38.09 39.47
C ASN A 91 -2.12 -36.89 38.84
N TYR A 92 -1.64 -37.02 37.59
CA TYR A 92 -0.86 -36.00 36.90
C TYR A 92 -1.65 -35.44 35.73
N ASN A 93 -1.46 -34.16 35.41
CA ASN A 93 -2.11 -33.46 34.29
C ASN A 93 -1.56 -33.84 32.92
N GLY A 94 -0.35 -34.39 32.87
CA GLY A 94 0.34 -34.78 31.64
C GLY A 94 1.67 -35.48 31.90
N LEU A 95 2.43 -35.70 30.84
CA LEU A 95 3.81 -36.16 30.87
C LEU A 95 4.75 -34.97 30.67
N HIS A 96 5.79 -34.86 31.50
CA HIS A 96 6.88 -33.92 31.31
C HIS A 96 8.14 -34.72 30.97
N VAL A 97 8.78 -34.42 29.85
CA VAL A 97 9.98 -35.10 29.34
C VAL A 97 11.07 -34.07 29.19
N ASN A 98 12.21 -34.30 29.83
CA ASN A 98 13.39 -33.46 29.71
C ASN A 98 14.55 -34.32 29.21
N LEU A 99 14.89 -34.18 27.93
CA LEU A 99 15.98 -34.88 27.29
C LEU A 99 17.32 -34.19 27.67
N PRO A 100 18.36 -34.97 28.02
CA PRO A 100 19.49 -34.45 28.75
C PRO A 100 20.60 -33.79 27.92
N ASP A 101 20.78 -34.11 26.61
CA ASP A 101 21.76 -33.52 25.66
C ASP A 101 21.56 -34.09 24.21
N SER A 102 22.56 -34.06 23.31
CA SER A 102 22.46 -34.21 21.84
C SER A 102 22.18 -35.60 21.27
N GLY A 103 21.22 -35.71 20.34
CA GLY A 103 20.99 -36.91 19.52
C GLY A 103 19.81 -37.77 19.96
N GLU A 104 18.90 -37.22 20.78
CA GLU A 104 17.93 -38.02 21.51
C GLU A 104 16.71 -38.34 20.66
N TYR A 105 16.13 -39.52 20.90
CA TYR A 105 14.88 -39.93 20.28
C TYR A 105 13.80 -40.07 21.34
N TYR A 106 12.74 -39.25 21.24
CA TYR A 106 11.53 -39.39 22.02
C TYR A 106 10.36 -39.81 21.14
N ASP A 107 9.71 -40.93 21.48
CA ASP A 107 8.47 -41.36 20.84
C ASP A 107 7.34 -41.53 21.86
N GLY A 108 6.52 -40.49 21.95
CA GLY A 108 5.26 -40.42 22.66
C GLY A 108 4.04 -40.45 21.74
N SER A 109 4.20 -40.79 20.46
CA SER A 109 3.12 -40.74 19.44
C SER A 109 1.91 -41.62 19.75
N LYS A 110 2.06 -42.57 20.67
CA LYS A 110 1.00 -43.49 21.12
C LYS A 110 0.33 -43.07 22.42
N LEU A 111 0.56 -41.84 22.89
CA LEU A 111 -0.10 -41.29 24.07
C LEU A 111 -1.36 -40.52 23.69
N ASP A 112 -2.38 -40.65 24.53
CA ASP A 112 -3.68 -40.01 24.38
C ASP A 112 -3.93 -38.90 25.42
N PHE A 113 -2.88 -38.39 26.04
CA PHE A 113 -2.93 -37.30 27.03
C PHE A 113 -1.75 -36.32 26.84
N HIS A 114 -1.89 -35.14 27.43
CA HIS A 114 -0.99 -33.98 27.28
C HIS A 114 0.48 -34.30 27.57
N GLN A 115 1.39 -33.82 26.71
CA GLN A 115 2.84 -33.94 26.80
C GLN A 115 3.50 -32.55 26.80
N GLN A 116 4.57 -32.44 27.58
CA GLN A 116 5.50 -31.32 27.59
C GLN A 116 6.90 -31.90 27.38
N VAL A 117 7.54 -31.59 26.26
CA VAL A 117 8.83 -32.18 25.85
C VAL A 117 9.87 -31.08 25.66
N PHE A 118 11.05 -31.27 26.24
CA PHE A 118 12.24 -30.43 26.06
C PHE A 118 13.35 -31.29 25.45
N GLY A 119 13.89 -30.87 24.29
CA GLY A 119 14.95 -31.54 23.52
C GLY A 119 16.34 -31.45 24.18
N GLY A 120 16.79 -30.23 24.47
CA GLY A 120 18.13 -30.04 25.04
C GLY A 120 18.97 -29.25 24.05
N GLU A 121 20.28 -29.42 24.04
CA GLU A 121 21.20 -28.59 23.24
C GLU A 121 21.73 -29.29 21.97
N GLY A 122 21.16 -30.43 21.54
CA GLY A 122 21.58 -31.04 20.29
C GLY A 122 20.44 -31.69 19.52
N ASN A 123 20.76 -32.28 18.37
CA ASN A 123 19.76 -32.65 17.35
C ASN A 123 18.81 -33.76 17.83
N ASP A 124 17.58 -33.41 18.17
CA ASP A 124 16.61 -34.33 18.74
C ASP A 124 15.51 -34.72 17.76
N GLU A 125 15.05 -35.97 17.84
CA GLU A 125 13.85 -36.43 17.17
C GLU A 125 12.71 -36.58 18.17
N ILE A 126 11.75 -35.65 18.13
CA ILE A 126 10.63 -35.55 19.07
C ILE A 126 9.33 -35.93 18.36
N ARG A 127 8.72 -37.05 18.75
CA ARG A 127 7.40 -37.48 18.27
C ARG A 127 6.36 -37.41 19.38
N THR A 128 5.38 -36.53 19.23
CA THR A 128 4.27 -36.34 20.18
C THR A 128 2.97 -36.94 19.66
N GLY A 129 1.88 -36.88 20.44
CA GLY A 129 0.63 -37.60 20.19
C GLY A 129 -0.45 -36.69 19.63
N ASN A 130 -1.71 -37.17 19.61
CA ASN A 130 -2.84 -36.40 19.06
C ASN A 130 -3.54 -35.55 20.14
N LYS A 131 -2.78 -34.97 21.07
CA LYS A 131 -3.28 -34.05 22.10
C LYS A 131 -2.52 -32.74 22.01
N VAL A 132 -3.12 -31.69 22.59
CA VAL A 132 -2.46 -30.40 22.74
C VAL A 132 -1.16 -30.63 23.50
N ASP A 133 -0.03 -30.47 22.85
CA ASP A 133 1.30 -30.74 23.40
C ASP A 133 2.16 -29.45 23.37
N TYR A 134 3.11 -29.36 24.31
CA TYR A 134 4.12 -28.28 24.37
C TYR A 134 5.48 -28.88 24.02
N ILE A 135 6.07 -28.48 22.90
CA ILE A 135 7.38 -28.96 22.46
C ILE A 135 8.37 -27.80 22.39
N TYR A 136 9.54 -28.00 23.00
CA TYR A 136 10.68 -27.10 22.98
C TYR A 136 11.89 -27.89 22.53
N GLY A 137 12.42 -27.65 21.34
CA GLY A 137 13.68 -28.27 20.90
C GLY A 137 14.87 -27.75 21.73
N ASN A 138 14.88 -26.42 21.92
CA ASN A 138 15.86 -25.60 22.62
C ASN A 138 17.12 -25.30 21.79
N GLY A 139 18.04 -26.25 21.61
CA GLY A 139 19.27 -26.04 20.85
C GLY A 139 19.62 -27.26 20.01
N GLY A 140 20.26 -27.06 18.86
CA GLY A 140 20.53 -28.13 17.89
C GLY A 140 19.53 -28.11 16.74
N ASN A 141 19.64 -29.10 15.85
CA ASN A 141 18.78 -29.23 14.68
C ASN A 141 17.68 -30.27 14.92
N ASP A 142 16.52 -29.83 15.37
CA ASP A 142 15.49 -30.71 15.89
C ASP A 142 14.48 -31.14 14.82
N GLN A 143 14.08 -32.40 14.89
CA GLN A 143 13.04 -33.00 14.07
C GLN A 143 11.79 -33.26 14.91
N ILE A 144 10.82 -32.38 14.77
CA ILE A 144 9.61 -32.38 15.59
C ILE A 144 8.42 -32.92 14.79
N PHE A 145 7.92 -34.09 15.17
CA PHE A 145 6.71 -34.68 14.61
C PHE A 145 5.56 -34.52 15.59
N SER A 146 4.57 -33.71 15.21
CA SER A 146 3.38 -33.44 16.02
C SER A 146 2.11 -33.84 15.28
N PHE A 147 1.12 -34.40 15.98
CA PHE A 147 -0.05 -35.03 15.35
C PHE A 147 -1.40 -34.59 15.95
N GLY A 148 -1.41 -33.58 16.84
CA GLY A 148 -2.63 -33.01 17.39
C GLY A 148 -3.04 -31.68 16.74
N ASP A 149 -4.08 -31.06 17.31
CA ASP A 149 -4.46 -29.66 17.06
C ASP A 149 -4.02 -28.78 18.25
N PHE A 150 -3.62 -27.52 17.99
CA PHE A 150 -3.29 -26.48 18.98
C PHE A 150 -1.98 -26.66 19.76
N GLU A 151 -1.00 -27.32 19.17
CA GLU A 151 0.33 -27.45 19.77
C GLU A 151 0.98 -26.07 19.90
N ARG A 152 1.90 -25.99 20.85
CA ARG A 152 2.92 -24.97 20.84
C ARG A 152 4.25 -25.66 20.60
N VAL A 153 4.87 -25.32 19.48
CA VAL A 153 6.16 -25.82 19.06
C VAL A 153 7.11 -24.64 19.01
N ASP A 154 8.26 -24.79 19.66
CA ASP A 154 9.37 -23.86 19.63
C ASP A 154 10.60 -24.71 19.30
N GLY A 155 11.13 -24.62 18.07
CA GLY A 155 12.32 -25.41 17.69
C GLY A 155 13.52 -24.94 18.51
N GLY A 156 13.79 -23.64 18.50
CA GLY A 156 14.79 -23.05 19.36
C GLY A 156 15.96 -22.51 18.55
N ALA A 157 17.18 -22.83 18.96
CA ALA A 157 18.40 -22.38 18.30
C ALA A 157 18.99 -23.50 17.44
N GLY A 158 19.03 -23.29 16.14
CA GLY A 158 19.55 -24.24 15.17
C GLY A 158 18.64 -24.28 13.96
N ALA A 159 18.85 -25.27 13.11
CA ALA A 159 17.97 -25.57 12.00
C ALA A 159 17.00 -26.66 12.48
N ASP A 160 15.76 -26.28 12.78
CA ASP A 160 14.66 -27.12 13.21
C ASP A 160 13.59 -27.35 12.12
N CYS A 161 13.09 -28.58 12.03
CA CYS A 161 11.93 -28.92 11.21
C CYS A 161 10.76 -29.40 12.07
N VAL A 162 9.57 -29.08 11.60
CA VAL A 162 8.33 -29.58 12.17
C VAL A 162 7.46 -30.23 11.10
N GLU A 163 7.04 -31.46 11.33
CA GLU A 163 6.06 -32.16 10.50
C GLU A 163 4.75 -32.32 11.30
N GLN A 164 3.67 -31.74 10.76
CA GLN A 164 2.32 -31.87 11.31
C GLN A 164 1.56 -32.99 10.60
N GLY A 165 0.90 -33.86 11.37
CA GLY A 165 0.02 -34.90 10.82
C GLY A 165 -1.24 -34.37 10.13
N ASP A 166 -1.88 -35.21 9.31
CA ASP A 166 -3.07 -34.90 8.46
C ASP A 166 -4.39 -34.57 9.22
N GLU A 167 -4.38 -34.44 10.56
CA GLU A 167 -5.60 -34.20 11.35
C GLU A 167 -5.73 -32.71 11.74
N GLY A 168 -6.35 -31.89 10.88
CA GLY A 168 -7.07 -30.68 11.33
C GLY A 168 -6.47 -29.32 10.94
N ALA A 169 -7.29 -28.51 10.28
CA ALA A 169 -6.95 -27.19 9.76
C ALA A 169 -7.09 -26.08 10.83
N ILE A 170 -6.41 -26.20 11.98
CA ILE A 170 -6.36 -25.15 13.00
C ILE A 170 -4.89 -24.89 13.39
N SER A 171 -4.43 -23.65 13.17
CA SER A 171 -3.04 -23.21 13.31
C SER A 171 -2.47 -23.46 14.72
N SER A 172 -1.55 -24.42 14.85
CA SER A 172 -0.64 -24.54 15.99
C SER A 172 0.28 -23.31 16.07
N ASN A 173 0.73 -22.95 17.28
CA ASN A 173 1.66 -21.85 17.47
C ASN A 173 3.09 -22.39 17.34
N ILE A 174 3.59 -22.38 16.11
CA ILE A 174 4.93 -22.83 15.74
C ILE A 174 5.84 -21.60 15.65
N GLN A 175 6.98 -21.63 16.33
CA GLN A 175 7.98 -20.57 16.36
C GLN A 175 9.37 -21.20 16.25
N ASN A 176 10.33 -20.46 15.70
CA ASN A 176 11.73 -20.91 15.57
C ASN A 176 11.84 -22.30 14.92
N THR A 177 11.23 -22.45 13.73
CA THR A 177 11.34 -23.66 12.92
C THR A 177 11.51 -23.26 11.46
N GLU A 178 12.52 -23.77 10.79
CA GLU A 178 12.98 -23.35 9.47
C GLU A 178 12.43 -24.25 8.36
N ALA A 179 11.83 -25.39 8.69
CA ALA A 179 11.12 -26.23 7.73
C ALA A 179 9.82 -26.81 8.28
N ASN A 180 8.77 -26.82 7.45
CA ASN A 180 7.48 -27.47 7.74
C ASN A 180 7.42 -28.93 7.27
N SER A 181 8.57 -29.51 6.94
CA SER A 181 8.74 -30.88 6.50
C SER A 181 10.12 -31.36 6.93
N CYS A 182 10.16 -32.45 7.71
CA CYS A 182 11.42 -33.10 8.07
C CYS A 182 11.95 -34.04 6.97
N ALA A 183 11.19 -34.24 5.89
CA ALA A 183 11.66 -34.98 4.73
C ALA A 183 12.76 -34.17 4.01
N ASN A 184 14.01 -34.61 4.13
CA ASN A 184 15.26 -34.02 3.61
C ASN A 184 15.90 -32.90 4.46
N TYR A 185 15.45 -32.74 5.70
CA TYR A 185 15.99 -31.75 6.62
C TYR A 185 17.18 -32.30 7.42
N ALA A 186 18.11 -31.42 7.82
CA ALA A 186 19.45 -31.63 8.42
C ALA A 186 19.82 -33.09 8.83
N PRO A 187 20.97 -33.62 8.35
CA PRO A 187 21.34 -35.01 8.65
C PRO A 187 21.68 -35.21 10.14
N ALA A 188 21.23 -36.34 10.71
CA ALA A 188 21.46 -36.73 12.11
C ALA A 188 22.95 -36.79 12.53
N SER A 189 23.89 -36.75 11.59
CA SER A 189 25.33 -36.64 11.83
C SER A 189 26.04 -35.98 10.66
N CYS A 190 27.02 -35.10 10.92
CA CYS A 190 27.82 -34.46 9.89
C CYS A 190 28.93 -35.38 9.34
N GLU A 191 28.63 -36.02 8.20
CA GLU A 191 29.54 -36.94 7.51
C GLU A 191 30.36 -36.29 6.37
N GLY A 192 30.19 -34.98 6.14
CA GLY A 192 30.86 -34.21 5.08
C GLY A 192 29.88 -33.63 4.06
N LEU A 193 30.19 -32.46 3.51
CA LEU A 193 29.36 -31.82 2.48
C LEU A 193 29.53 -32.48 1.11
N ASP A 194 28.46 -32.48 0.32
CA ASP A 194 28.52 -32.89 -1.08
C ASP A 194 29.26 -31.83 -1.93
N ARG A 195 30.55 -32.07 -2.18
CA ARG A 195 31.42 -31.18 -2.98
C ARG A 195 30.98 -30.99 -4.44
N SER A 196 30.01 -31.78 -4.93
CA SER A 196 29.40 -31.53 -6.24
C SER A 196 28.34 -30.43 -6.20
N LYS A 197 27.76 -30.16 -5.01
CA LYS A 197 26.71 -29.17 -4.79
C LYS A 197 27.20 -27.90 -4.12
N ILE A 198 28.31 -27.94 -3.38
CA ILE A 198 28.90 -26.78 -2.71
C ILE A 198 30.42 -26.81 -2.80
N SER A 199 31.01 -25.67 -3.11
CA SER A 199 32.45 -25.46 -3.09
C SER A 199 32.88 -24.80 -1.79
N VAL A 200 34.06 -25.19 -1.28
CA VAL A 200 34.66 -24.64 -0.07
C VAL A 200 36.11 -24.29 -0.39
N ALA A 201 36.54 -23.06 -0.10
CA ALA A 201 37.87 -22.57 -0.43
C ALA A 201 38.37 -21.52 0.57
N ASP A 202 39.69 -21.32 0.59
CA ASP A 202 40.30 -20.16 1.23
C ASP A 202 40.18 -18.95 0.29
N ASP A 203 39.58 -17.85 0.75
CA ASP A 203 39.46 -16.62 -0.03
C ASP A 203 40.15 -15.43 0.66
N ASN A 204 40.94 -14.69 -0.10
CA ASN A 204 41.59 -13.43 0.31
C ASN A 204 41.43 -12.32 -0.75
N SER A 205 40.54 -12.52 -1.71
CA SER A 205 40.33 -11.63 -2.85
C SER A 205 39.71 -10.30 -2.45
N ALA A 206 38.78 -10.31 -1.49
CA ALA A 206 38.15 -9.11 -0.95
C ALA A 206 39.14 -8.23 -0.15
N ASN A 207 40.10 -8.85 0.54
CA ASN A 207 41.16 -8.15 1.26
C ASN A 207 42.41 -9.06 1.42
N PRO A 208 43.56 -8.70 0.83
CA PRO A 208 44.77 -9.54 0.85
C PRO A 208 45.39 -9.72 2.25
N TYR A 209 44.90 -9.01 3.26
CA TYR A 209 45.31 -9.13 4.66
C TYR A 209 44.34 -9.96 5.52
N MET A 210 43.20 -10.39 4.96
CA MET A 210 42.21 -11.23 5.62
C MET A 210 42.04 -12.52 4.82
N THR A 211 41.85 -13.64 5.52
CA THR A 211 41.53 -14.92 4.87
C THR A 211 40.17 -15.38 5.39
N TYR A 212 39.25 -15.74 4.52
CA TYR A 212 37.92 -16.22 4.85
C TYR A 212 37.79 -17.68 4.48
N LEU A 213 37.02 -18.43 5.28
CA LEU A 213 36.48 -19.71 4.82
C LEU A 213 35.30 -19.37 3.92
N ALA A 214 35.48 -19.50 2.60
CA ALA A 214 34.47 -19.19 1.62
C ALA A 214 33.69 -20.43 1.22
N VAL A 215 32.37 -20.34 1.28
CA VAL A 215 31.44 -21.35 0.76
C VAL A 215 30.66 -20.79 -0.41
N SER A 216 30.53 -21.56 -1.49
CA SER A 216 29.74 -21.18 -2.66
C SER A 216 28.89 -22.35 -3.14
N PRO A 217 27.56 -22.29 -2.97
CA PRO A 217 26.61 -23.20 -3.59
C PRO A 217 26.77 -23.29 -5.12
N ASN A 218 26.54 -24.48 -5.70
CA ASN A 218 26.60 -24.74 -7.15
C ASN A 218 25.24 -25.17 -7.72
N VAL A 219 24.21 -25.25 -6.90
CA VAL A 219 22.83 -25.60 -7.25
C VAL A 219 21.91 -24.60 -6.57
N SER A 220 20.83 -24.16 -7.22
CA SER A 220 19.90 -23.16 -6.65
C SER A 220 18.71 -23.81 -5.94
N GLY A 221 18.03 -23.05 -5.09
CA GLY A 221 16.78 -23.45 -4.42
C GLY A 221 16.94 -24.31 -3.16
N GLU A 222 18.16 -24.45 -2.64
CA GLU A 222 18.44 -25.12 -1.36
C GLU A 222 18.91 -24.07 -0.34
N LYS A 223 18.43 -24.15 0.90
CA LYS A 223 18.86 -23.29 1.99
C LYS A 223 20.29 -23.63 2.43
N LEU A 224 21.13 -22.61 2.57
CA LEU A 224 22.45 -22.69 3.18
C LEU A 224 22.37 -22.19 4.61
N THR A 225 22.84 -23.00 5.57
CA THR A 225 22.90 -22.60 6.98
C THR A 225 24.30 -22.74 7.51
N ALA A 226 24.73 -21.80 8.36
CA ALA A 226 26.01 -21.86 9.05
C ALA A 226 25.84 -21.52 10.54
N GLU A 227 26.51 -22.28 11.39
CA GLU A 227 26.48 -22.11 12.84
C GLU A 227 27.87 -22.30 13.46
N GLY A 228 28.03 -21.85 14.70
CA GLY A 228 29.26 -22.01 15.48
C GLY A 228 29.92 -20.68 15.81
N ASP A 229 31.25 -20.68 15.89
CA ASP A 229 32.04 -19.54 16.36
C ASP A 229 33.37 -19.37 15.59
N ASP A 230 34.30 -18.59 16.16
CA ASP A 230 35.60 -18.30 15.56
C ASP A 230 36.63 -19.45 15.71
N ALA A 231 36.22 -20.60 16.25
CA ALA A 231 37.03 -21.82 16.33
C ALA A 231 36.46 -22.95 15.46
N LEU A 232 35.15 -23.21 15.55
CA LEU A 232 34.48 -24.27 14.80
C LEU A 232 33.23 -23.73 14.12
N VAL A 233 33.11 -23.98 12.81
CA VAL A 233 31.92 -23.64 12.04
C VAL A 233 31.36 -24.89 11.40
N THR A 234 30.08 -25.17 11.60
CA THR A 234 29.36 -26.22 10.89
C THR A 234 28.52 -25.61 9.78
N VAL A 235 28.65 -26.16 8.58
CA VAL A 235 27.89 -25.71 7.40
C VAL A 235 26.92 -26.81 6.99
N TYR A 236 25.66 -26.44 6.75
CA TYR A 236 24.58 -27.31 6.28
C TYR A 236 24.15 -26.88 4.89
N TYR A 237 24.11 -27.83 3.96
CA TYR A 237 23.65 -27.58 2.60
C TYR A 237 23.11 -28.84 1.91
N ALA A 238 21.92 -28.72 1.32
CA ALA A 238 21.29 -29.75 0.47
C ALA A 238 21.29 -31.17 1.09
N GLY A 239 20.95 -31.25 2.38
CA GLY A 239 20.89 -32.49 3.17
C GLY A 239 22.24 -33.06 3.64
N SER A 240 23.33 -32.31 3.50
CA SER A 240 24.68 -32.68 3.97
C SER A 240 25.26 -31.63 4.91
N CYS A 241 26.21 -32.00 5.78
CA CYS A 241 26.90 -31.03 6.63
C CYS A 241 28.35 -31.42 6.96
N GLU A 242 29.16 -30.43 7.31
CA GLU A 242 30.57 -30.57 7.67
C GLU A 242 31.02 -29.48 8.63
N THR A 243 31.83 -29.87 9.61
CA THR A 243 32.43 -28.95 10.59
C THR A 243 33.87 -28.64 10.20
N PHE A 244 34.22 -27.36 10.21
CA PHE A 244 35.53 -26.82 9.86
C PHE A 244 36.23 -26.24 11.09
N ASP A 245 37.53 -26.51 11.22
CA ASP A 245 38.41 -25.76 12.14
C ASP A 245 38.78 -24.44 11.47
N VAL A 246 38.20 -23.36 11.99
CA VAL A 246 38.28 -22.04 11.39
C VAL A 246 39.19 -21.07 12.14
N GLY A 247 39.91 -21.54 13.17
CA GLY A 247 40.72 -20.68 14.05
C GLY A 247 41.87 -19.92 13.37
N ASN A 248 42.17 -20.21 12.10
CA ASN A 248 43.17 -19.50 11.29
C ASN A 248 42.57 -18.51 10.28
N TYR A 249 41.26 -18.45 10.16
CA TYR A 249 40.57 -17.50 9.27
C TYR A 249 40.12 -16.27 10.06
N ASN A 250 39.73 -15.23 9.34
CA ASN A 250 39.30 -13.96 9.90
C ASN A 250 37.78 -13.77 9.88
N GLY A 251 37.05 -14.64 9.18
CA GLY A 251 35.60 -14.63 9.10
C GLY A 251 35.09 -15.74 8.17
N PHE A 252 33.77 -15.78 8.03
CA PHE A 252 33.05 -16.71 7.17
C PHE A 252 32.48 -15.97 5.96
N GLN A 253 32.74 -16.47 4.75
CA GLN A 253 32.27 -15.85 3.51
C GLN A 253 31.27 -16.76 2.81
N VAL A 254 30.16 -16.18 2.37
CA VAL A 254 29.12 -16.85 1.60
C VAL A 254 29.00 -16.17 0.25
N ASN A 255 29.11 -16.96 -0.81
CA ASN A 255 28.83 -16.50 -2.17
C ASN A 255 27.65 -17.32 -2.69
N LEU A 256 26.44 -16.77 -2.56
CA LEU A 256 25.26 -17.36 -3.16
C LEU A 256 25.39 -17.30 -4.69
N ALA A 257 24.80 -18.30 -5.36
CA ALA A 257 24.77 -18.39 -6.82
C ALA A 257 23.54 -17.64 -7.35
N ASP A 258 23.31 -17.64 -8.66
CA ASP A 258 22.16 -16.93 -9.23
C ASP A 258 20.84 -17.75 -9.13
N SER A 259 19.77 -17.06 -8.70
CA SER A 259 18.31 -17.28 -8.67
C SER A 259 17.63 -17.89 -7.42
N GLY A 260 17.40 -17.03 -6.42
CA GLY A 260 16.41 -17.22 -5.35
C GLY A 260 16.94 -18.00 -4.16
N GLU A 261 18.12 -17.63 -3.66
CA GLU A 261 18.86 -18.36 -2.66
C GLU A 261 18.50 -17.92 -1.23
N GLU A 262 18.58 -18.85 -0.28
CA GLU A 262 18.38 -18.54 1.14
C GLU A 262 19.66 -18.87 1.92
N TYR A 263 20.17 -17.87 2.64
CA TYR A 263 21.25 -18.01 3.60
C TYR A 263 20.79 -17.65 5.01
N ASP A 264 21.08 -18.54 5.95
CA ASP A 264 20.83 -18.36 7.37
C ASP A 264 22.11 -18.55 8.18
N GLY A 265 22.70 -17.43 8.59
CA GLY A 265 23.86 -17.35 9.47
C GLY A 265 23.53 -16.80 10.85
N THR A 266 22.26 -16.83 11.26
CA THR A 266 21.83 -16.24 12.55
C THR A 266 22.52 -16.88 13.75
N ALA A 267 22.74 -18.20 13.70
CA ALA A 267 23.42 -18.99 14.72
C ALA A 267 24.97 -18.91 14.65
N LEU A 268 25.52 -18.20 13.66
CA LEU A 268 26.96 -18.03 13.52
C LEU A 268 27.44 -16.81 14.33
N ASN A 269 28.09 -17.08 15.46
CA ASN A 269 28.63 -16.07 16.37
C ASN A 269 29.99 -15.55 15.88
N TRP A 270 30.11 -15.26 14.58
CA TRP A 270 31.34 -14.82 13.93
C TRP A 270 31.07 -13.85 12.77
N HIS A 271 32.09 -13.12 12.32
CA HIS A 271 31.96 -12.10 11.28
C HIS A 271 31.64 -12.72 9.91
N GLN A 272 30.61 -12.20 9.24
CA GLN A 272 30.11 -12.73 7.97
C GLN A 272 30.34 -11.74 6.81
N LEU A 273 30.70 -12.28 5.66
CA LEU A 273 30.75 -11.57 4.38
C LEU A 273 29.85 -12.30 3.39
N VAL A 274 28.71 -11.72 3.07
CA VAL A 274 27.68 -12.35 2.23
C VAL A 274 27.55 -11.61 0.90
N TYR A 275 27.60 -12.37 -0.19
CA TYR A 275 27.27 -11.94 -1.54
C TYR A 275 26.04 -12.73 -2.03
N GLY A 276 24.94 -12.05 -2.35
CA GLY A 276 23.70 -12.66 -2.85
C GLY A 276 23.79 -13.07 -4.32
N GLY A 277 24.17 -12.14 -5.20
CA GLY A 277 24.34 -12.42 -6.63
C GLY A 277 23.20 -11.85 -7.46
N ASP A 278 22.76 -12.56 -8.51
CA ASP A 278 21.53 -12.23 -9.23
C ASP A 278 20.39 -13.14 -8.75
N GLY A 279 19.25 -12.61 -8.32
CA GLY A 279 18.15 -13.40 -7.77
C GLY A 279 17.39 -12.60 -6.72
N ASN A 280 16.25 -13.12 -6.26
CA ASN A 280 15.57 -12.55 -5.10
C ASN A 280 16.03 -13.36 -3.87
N ASP A 281 17.05 -12.87 -3.19
CA ASP A 281 17.74 -13.63 -2.16
C ASP A 281 17.21 -13.30 -0.76
N THR A 282 17.26 -14.29 0.13
CA THR A 282 16.92 -14.11 1.54
C THR A 282 18.16 -14.32 2.38
N ILE A 283 18.64 -13.25 3.03
CA ILE A 283 19.92 -13.22 3.75
C ILE A 283 19.65 -12.89 5.21
N LEU A 284 19.98 -13.82 6.11
CA LEU A 284 19.95 -13.60 7.56
C LEU A 284 21.37 -13.71 8.11
N THR A 285 21.86 -12.67 8.77
CA THR A 285 23.20 -12.67 9.40
C THR A 285 23.13 -12.72 10.92
N GLY A 286 24.27 -12.89 11.58
CA GLY A 286 24.36 -13.11 13.02
C GLY A 286 24.41 -11.82 13.83
N ASN A 287 24.90 -11.95 15.06
CA ASN A 287 25.03 -10.85 16.03
C ASN A 287 26.42 -10.17 16.01
N LYS A 288 27.18 -10.35 14.92
CA LYS A 288 28.52 -9.77 14.73
C LYS A 288 28.48 -8.70 13.66
N VAL A 289 29.62 -8.04 13.48
CA VAL A 289 29.81 -7.07 12.39
C VAL A 289 29.82 -7.84 11.08
N ASP A 290 28.77 -7.65 10.30
CA ASP A 290 28.54 -8.37 9.05
C ASP A 290 28.54 -7.40 7.85
N TYR A 291 28.92 -7.94 6.69
CA TYR A 291 28.96 -7.24 5.42
C TYR A 291 28.06 -7.97 4.42
N VAL A 292 27.01 -7.30 3.95
CA VAL A 292 26.04 -7.86 3.00
C VAL A 292 26.06 -7.05 1.71
N TYR A 293 26.22 -7.75 0.59
CA TYR A 293 26.05 -7.23 -0.77
C TYR A 293 25.03 -8.12 -1.49
N ALA A 294 23.77 -7.73 -1.51
CA ALA A 294 22.70 -8.61 -1.96
C ALA A 294 22.72 -8.78 -3.49
N GLY A 295 22.75 -7.70 -4.25
CA GLY A 295 23.17 -7.74 -5.66
C GLY A 295 22.07 -7.28 -6.61
N LYS A 296 21.56 -8.16 -7.49
CA LYS A 296 20.43 -7.83 -8.36
C LYS A 296 19.22 -8.68 -8.00
N GLY A 297 18.07 -8.05 -7.84
CA GLY A 297 16.77 -8.68 -7.60
C GLY A 297 16.11 -8.03 -6.41
N ASP A 298 14.96 -8.56 -6.00
CA ASP A 298 14.24 -8.02 -4.84
C ASP A 298 14.68 -8.80 -3.59
N ASP A 299 15.69 -8.28 -2.89
CA ASP A 299 16.37 -9.00 -1.82
C ASP A 299 15.74 -8.72 -0.44
N THR A 300 15.73 -9.76 0.40
CA THR A 300 15.21 -9.71 1.78
C THR A 300 16.35 -9.91 2.76
N ILE A 301 16.69 -8.86 3.52
CA ILE A 301 17.86 -8.86 4.38
C ILE A 301 17.44 -8.69 5.85
N TYR A 302 17.92 -9.57 6.72
CA TYR A 302 17.79 -9.48 8.17
C TYR A 302 19.17 -9.47 8.81
N THR A 303 19.44 -8.45 9.62
CA THR A 303 20.69 -8.34 10.38
C THR A 303 20.39 -8.25 11.87
N TYR A 304 21.24 -8.80 12.73
CA TYR A 304 21.00 -8.85 14.18
C TYR A 304 22.19 -8.33 15.03
N GLY A 305 23.19 -7.69 14.40
CA GLY A 305 24.41 -7.17 15.03
C GLY A 305 24.43 -5.66 15.33
N ASP A 306 25.59 -5.18 15.81
CA ASP A 306 25.78 -3.78 16.29
C ASP A 306 26.45 -2.85 15.24
N PHE A 307 26.86 -3.32 14.06
CA PHE A 307 27.53 -2.51 13.02
C PHE A 307 27.55 -3.21 11.66
N GLU A 308 26.57 -2.94 10.80
CA GLU A 308 26.50 -3.60 9.50
C GLU A 308 26.87 -2.66 8.36
N LYS A 309 27.45 -3.24 7.32
CA LYS A 309 27.47 -2.63 6.00
C LYS A 309 26.53 -3.44 5.12
N VAL A 310 25.43 -2.82 4.69
CA VAL A 310 24.43 -3.45 3.82
C VAL A 310 24.35 -2.64 2.53
N ASP A 311 24.45 -3.33 1.41
CA ASP A 311 24.16 -2.81 0.08
C ASP A 311 23.17 -3.75 -0.60
N GLY A 312 21.90 -3.37 -0.72
CA GLY A 312 20.89 -4.21 -1.39
C GLY A 312 21.15 -4.33 -2.89
N GLY A 313 21.63 -3.26 -3.51
CA GLY A 313 22.07 -3.27 -4.90
C GLY A 313 20.99 -2.75 -5.85
N THR A 314 20.50 -3.59 -6.76
CA THR A 314 19.47 -3.19 -7.73
C THR A 314 18.24 -4.08 -7.65
N GLY A 315 17.08 -3.47 -7.49
CA GLY A 315 15.79 -4.15 -7.36
C GLY A 315 15.03 -3.48 -6.24
N MET A 316 13.99 -4.10 -5.70
CA MET A 316 13.31 -3.60 -4.51
C MET A 316 13.77 -4.35 -3.28
N ASP A 317 14.75 -3.80 -2.58
CA ASP A 317 15.40 -4.46 -1.47
C ASP A 317 14.79 -4.02 -0.15
N CYS A 318 14.58 -4.98 0.76
CA CYS A 318 14.15 -4.70 2.11
C CYS A 318 15.22 -5.09 3.14
N LEU A 319 15.28 -4.34 4.24
CA LEU A 319 16.16 -4.60 5.36
C LEU A 319 15.40 -4.51 6.69
N THR A 320 15.54 -5.52 7.54
CA THR A 320 15.17 -5.44 8.96
C THR A 320 16.43 -5.51 9.82
N GLU A 321 16.72 -4.43 10.54
CA GLU A 321 17.82 -4.39 11.50
C GLU A 321 17.36 -4.78 12.91
N GLY A 322 18.16 -5.61 13.58
CA GLY A 322 18.04 -5.93 15.00
C GLY A 322 18.35 -4.73 15.89
N SER A 323 17.81 -4.71 17.11
CA SER A 323 17.92 -3.57 18.01
C SER A 323 19.21 -3.59 18.84
N SER A 324 20.23 -2.80 18.47
CA SER A 324 21.34 -2.50 19.38
C SER A 324 22.12 -1.21 19.08
N GLY A 325 22.27 -0.35 20.09
CA GLY A 325 23.59 0.15 20.48
C GLY A 325 24.32 1.26 19.70
N SER A 326 23.78 2.48 19.62
CA SER A 326 24.52 3.77 19.66
C SER A 326 25.45 4.23 18.51
N ILE A 327 25.69 3.47 17.43
CA ILE A 327 26.43 3.97 16.25
C ILE A 327 25.73 3.54 14.96
N GLN A 328 25.74 4.38 13.92
CA GLN A 328 24.97 4.18 12.68
C GLN A 328 25.63 3.16 11.73
N SER A 329 24.86 2.17 11.28
CA SER A 329 25.15 1.27 10.15
C SER A 329 25.34 2.04 8.84
N ASN A 330 26.09 1.48 7.89
CA ASN A 330 26.28 2.06 6.56
C ASN A 330 25.43 1.29 5.55
N ILE A 331 24.24 1.82 5.28
CA ILE A 331 23.20 1.17 4.48
C ILE A 331 23.02 1.92 3.15
N SER A 332 23.04 1.19 2.04
CA SER A 332 22.73 1.68 0.70
C SER A 332 21.86 0.69 -0.08
N GLY A 333 21.17 1.18 -1.11
CA GLY A 333 20.36 0.33 -1.98
C GLY A 333 19.27 -0.44 -1.24
N ILE A 334 18.61 0.18 -0.26
CA ILE A 334 17.46 -0.40 0.45
C ILE A 334 16.27 0.52 0.25
N GLU A 335 15.22 0.00 -0.36
CA GLU A 335 13.96 0.69 -0.61
C GLU A 335 12.98 0.58 0.56
N GLN A 336 13.02 -0.52 1.33
CA GLN A 336 12.11 -0.77 2.45
C GLN A 336 12.83 -1.11 3.76
N TYR A 337 12.67 -0.24 4.77
CA TYR A 337 13.12 -0.52 6.14
C TYR A 337 11.99 -1.20 6.91
N SER A 338 12.23 -2.43 7.38
CA SER A 338 11.28 -3.45 7.84
C SER A 338 10.74 -4.34 6.72
N CYS A 339 11.40 -5.48 6.54
CA CYS A 339 10.86 -6.64 5.83
C CYS A 339 9.70 -7.22 6.63
N THR A 340 8.48 -6.75 6.37
CA THR A 340 7.29 -7.46 6.84
C THR A 340 7.17 -8.79 6.10
N PRO A 341 6.71 -9.88 6.74
CA PRO A 341 6.50 -11.15 6.05
C PRO A 341 5.53 -10.92 4.88
N ALA A 342 6.06 -10.98 3.66
CA ALA A 342 5.37 -11.00 2.38
C ALA A 342 3.94 -10.40 2.37
N GLY A 343 3.82 -9.11 2.66
CA GLY A 343 2.83 -8.31 1.94
C GLY A 343 3.43 -8.08 0.56
N ASN A 344 3.17 -8.98 -0.39
CA ASN A 344 3.80 -8.91 -1.71
C ASN A 344 3.64 -7.50 -2.29
N VAL A 345 4.75 -6.81 -2.50
CA VAL A 345 4.80 -5.62 -3.35
C VAL A 345 4.09 -5.98 -4.65
N PRO A 346 3.14 -5.16 -5.14
CA PRO A 346 2.39 -5.53 -6.34
C PRO A 346 3.34 -5.76 -7.53
N ASP A 347 3.18 -6.88 -8.26
CA ASP A 347 3.97 -7.20 -9.46
C ASP A 347 4.07 -6.02 -10.44
N SER A 348 3.01 -5.20 -10.50
CA SER A 348 2.97 -4.00 -11.33
C SER A 348 3.98 -2.94 -10.91
N LEU A 349 4.19 -2.75 -9.60
CA LEU A 349 5.18 -1.83 -9.06
C LEU A 349 6.59 -2.39 -9.25
N THR A 350 6.81 -3.66 -8.93
CA THR A 350 8.10 -4.34 -9.18
C THR A 350 8.50 -4.22 -10.65
N THR A 351 7.58 -4.50 -11.57
CA THR A 351 7.82 -4.36 -13.02
C THR A 351 8.14 -2.92 -13.42
N ALA A 352 7.51 -1.94 -12.77
CA ALA A 352 7.76 -0.51 -13.02
C ALA A 352 9.13 -0.06 -12.48
N TYR A 353 9.45 -0.44 -11.25
CA TYR A 353 10.70 -0.08 -10.58
C TYR A 353 11.92 -0.75 -11.22
N ALA A 354 11.79 -1.96 -11.76
CA ALA A 354 12.86 -2.64 -12.50
C ALA A 354 13.36 -1.86 -13.74
N ARG A 355 12.63 -0.85 -14.21
CA ARG A 355 13.09 0.06 -15.28
C ARG A 355 13.95 1.20 -14.76
N CYS A 356 14.07 1.37 -13.45
CA CYS A 356 14.75 2.49 -12.84
C CYS A 356 16.26 2.50 -13.12
N HIS A 357 16.81 3.68 -13.37
CA HIS A 357 18.21 3.91 -13.65
C HIS A 357 18.71 5.05 -12.77
N MET A 358 18.96 4.78 -11.48
CA MET A 358 19.34 5.79 -10.46
C MET A 358 20.72 6.43 -10.71
N GLN A 359 20.84 7.27 -11.75
CA GLN A 359 22.08 7.97 -12.09
C GLN A 359 21.99 9.50 -11.93
N THR A 360 20.78 10.08 -11.93
CA THR A 360 20.58 11.53 -11.87
C THR A 360 19.34 11.90 -11.07
N GLY A 361 19.48 12.71 -10.01
CA GLY A 361 18.36 13.22 -9.21
C GLY A 361 17.62 14.35 -9.94
N SER A 362 16.62 14.00 -10.76
CA SER A 362 15.83 14.96 -11.56
C SER A 362 14.67 15.62 -10.77
N PHE A 363 14.32 15.06 -9.62
CA PHE A 363 13.35 15.58 -8.67
C PHE A 363 13.71 15.13 -7.25
N ASP A 364 13.34 15.89 -6.22
CA ASP A 364 13.39 15.44 -4.83
C ASP A 364 12.05 14.80 -4.44
N SER A 365 12.08 13.83 -3.51
CA SER A 365 10.87 13.25 -2.92
C SER A 365 10.95 13.26 -1.39
N GLU A 366 9.87 13.67 -0.72
CA GLU A 366 9.79 13.74 0.73
C GLU A 366 8.37 13.42 1.21
N LEU A 367 8.21 12.45 2.12
CA LEU A 367 6.91 12.12 2.72
C LEU A 367 6.81 12.74 4.11
N ASN A 368 5.80 13.59 4.33
CA ASN A 368 5.53 14.23 5.61
C ASN A 368 4.05 14.15 5.97
N ASN A 369 3.71 13.48 7.07
CA ASN A 369 2.33 13.35 7.57
C ASN A 369 1.31 12.94 6.49
N GLY A 370 1.63 11.92 5.70
CA GLY A 370 0.77 11.44 4.61
C GLY A 370 0.84 12.26 3.31
N VAL A 371 1.46 13.44 3.31
CA VAL A 371 1.64 14.22 2.08
C VAL A 371 2.98 13.88 1.45
N TRP A 372 2.94 13.32 0.24
CA TRP A 372 4.15 13.02 -0.53
C TRP A 372 4.49 14.18 -1.46
N LYS A 373 5.58 14.86 -1.15
CA LYS A 373 6.07 16.02 -1.89
C LYS A 373 7.06 15.60 -2.95
N LEU A 374 6.83 16.01 -4.18
CA LEU A 374 7.69 15.81 -5.34
C LEU A 374 8.11 17.18 -5.88
N ARG A 375 9.40 17.46 -5.92
CA ARG A 375 9.93 18.75 -6.39
C ARG A 375 10.87 18.56 -7.57
N ALA A 376 10.51 19.08 -8.73
CA ALA A 376 11.38 19.08 -9.91
C ALA A 376 12.68 19.85 -9.63
N LEU A 377 13.82 19.25 -9.98
CA LEU A 377 15.14 19.88 -9.92
C LEU A 377 15.63 20.29 -11.30
N ASP A 378 15.26 19.52 -12.33
CA ASP A 378 15.57 19.81 -13.72
C ASP A 378 14.51 20.71 -14.37
N SER A 379 14.94 21.54 -15.31
CA SER A 379 14.03 22.32 -16.16
C SER A 379 13.53 21.51 -17.35
N ASN A 380 12.25 21.63 -17.67
CA ASN A 380 11.54 20.84 -18.69
C ASN A 380 11.48 19.35 -18.31
N LEU A 381 11.25 19.07 -17.03
CA LEU A 381 11.05 17.74 -16.48
C LEU A 381 9.73 17.16 -17.00
N ALA A 382 9.78 15.91 -17.46
CA ALA A 382 8.60 15.09 -17.64
C ALA A 382 8.51 14.11 -16.47
N LEU A 383 7.59 14.39 -15.54
CA LEU A 383 7.29 13.64 -14.34
C LEU A 383 6.00 12.83 -14.54
N PHE A 384 6.08 11.56 -14.21
CA PHE A 384 4.98 10.61 -14.28
C PHE A 384 4.68 10.14 -12.86
N VAL A 385 3.40 10.07 -12.51
CA VAL A 385 2.94 9.54 -11.22
C VAL A 385 1.88 8.49 -11.48
N GLU A 386 2.08 7.31 -10.90
CA GLU A 386 1.24 6.13 -11.07
C GLU A 386 0.86 5.57 -9.70
N GLU A 387 -0.30 4.91 -9.63
CA GLU A 387 -0.76 4.23 -8.42
C GLU A 387 -0.80 2.72 -8.68
N HIS A 388 -0.18 1.96 -7.77
CA HIS A 388 -0.05 0.51 -7.78
C HIS A 388 -0.55 -0.04 -6.46
N ALA A 389 -1.83 -0.40 -6.41
CA ALA A 389 -2.52 -0.77 -5.17
C ALA A 389 -2.41 0.37 -4.13
N GLU A 390 -1.81 0.14 -2.97
CA GLU A 390 -1.59 1.14 -1.93
C GLU A 390 -0.39 2.06 -2.20
N TYR A 391 0.46 1.72 -3.17
CA TYR A 391 1.69 2.46 -3.49
C TYR A 391 1.44 3.55 -4.51
N VAL A 392 2.05 4.71 -4.29
CA VAL A 392 2.21 5.75 -5.31
C VAL A 392 3.65 5.73 -5.77
N PHE A 393 3.86 5.71 -7.07
CA PHE A 393 5.16 5.63 -7.71
C PHE A 393 5.34 6.83 -8.64
N ALA A 394 6.47 7.49 -8.55
CA ALA A 394 6.82 8.64 -9.37
C ALA A 394 8.13 8.38 -10.09
N TYR A 395 8.21 8.79 -11.35
CA TYR A 395 9.44 8.65 -12.13
C TYR A 395 9.57 9.75 -13.19
N SER A 396 10.80 10.09 -13.54
CA SER A 396 11.09 10.99 -14.66
C SER A 396 11.19 10.24 -15.98
N ALA A 397 11.05 10.93 -17.11
CA ALA A 397 11.15 10.33 -18.43
C ALA A 397 12.34 9.37 -18.59
N GLY A 398 12.05 8.18 -19.15
CA GLY A 398 13.06 7.13 -19.31
C GLY A 398 13.49 6.46 -18.01
N TYR A 399 12.74 6.62 -16.91
CA TYR A 399 13.01 6.02 -15.60
C TYR A 399 14.39 6.42 -15.02
N GLN A 400 14.87 7.63 -15.35
CA GLN A 400 16.17 8.13 -14.90
C GLN A 400 16.23 8.44 -13.40
N HIS A 401 15.08 8.79 -12.82
CA HIS A 401 14.90 8.90 -11.39
C HIS A 401 13.54 8.35 -11.04
N CYS A 402 13.45 7.58 -9.96
CA CYS A 402 12.19 7.02 -9.49
C CYS A 402 12.13 7.06 -7.96
N ALA A 403 10.93 7.12 -7.42
CA ALA A 403 10.64 7.04 -6.00
C ALA A 403 9.24 6.44 -5.81
N PHE A 404 8.98 5.80 -4.68
CA PHE A 404 7.63 5.35 -4.33
C PHE A 404 7.36 5.50 -2.83
N SER A 405 6.08 5.42 -2.46
CA SER A 405 5.64 5.32 -1.08
C SER A 405 4.27 4.65 -0.98
N ASN A 406 4.03 3.85 0.06
CA ASN A 406 2.73 3.27 0.42
C ASN A 406 1.99 4.02 1.53
N ALA A 407 2.61 5.05 2.11
CA ALA A 407 2.04 5.84 3.20
C ALA A 407 1.56 7.22 2.72
N VAL A 408 1.25 7.33 1.42
CA VAL A 408 0.69 8.53 0.82
C VAL A 408 -0.79 8.63 1.22
N GLU A 409 -1.28 9.83 1.43
CA GLU A 409 -2.69 10.21 1.56
C GLU A 409 -3.02 11.24 0.49
N ALA A 410 -2.11 12.19 0.23
CA ALA A 410 -2.19 13.20 -0.83
C ALA A 410 -0.81 13.43 -1.48
N VAL A 411 -0.80 13.95 -2.71
CA VAL A 411 0.43 14.23 -3.46
C VAL A 411 0.58 15.73 -3.67
N GLU A 412 1.76 16.29 -3.38
CA GLU A 412 2.09 17.68 -3.68
C GLU A 412 3.22 17.70 -4.71
N VAL A 413 2.99 18.32 -5.87
CA VAL A 413 3.97 18.43 -6.95
C VAL A 413 4.33 19.89 -7.15
N GLN A 414 5.62 20.20 -7.07
CA GLN A 414 6.18 21.47 -7.49
C GLN A 414 7.06 21.24 -8.72
N LEU A 415 6.63 21.75 -9.88
CA LEU A 415 7.41 21.74 -11.11
C LEU A 415 8.49 22.84 -11.07
N SER A 416 9.28 22.94 -12.13
CA SER A 416 10.41 23.86 -12.25
C SER A 416 9.97 25.20 -12.88
N ASN A 417 10.91 26.03 -13.32
CA ASN A 417 10.57 27.23 -14.11
C ASN A 417 10.71 27.00 -15.64
N GLY A 418 10.73 25.74 -16.06
CA GLY A 418 10.83 25.31 -17.47
C GLY A 418 9.47 24.87 -18.01
N ASN A 419 9.40 24.41 -19.26
CA ASN A 419 8.17 23.84 -19.80
C ASN A 419 8.09 22.37 -19.37
N ASP A 420 7.43 22.11 -18.26
CA ASP A 420 7.37 20.81 -17.61
C ASP A 420 6.15 20.02 -18.06
N THR A 421 6.15 18.73 -17.73
CA THR A 421 5.03 17.83 -18.00
C THR A 421 4.80 16.97 -16.77
N LEU A 422 3.60 17.05 -16.20
CA LEU A 422 3.10 16.15 -15.16
C LEU A 422 2.00 15.27 -15.76
N LEU A 423 2.19 13.95 -15.70
CA LEU A 423 1.17 12.97 -16.09
C LEU A 423 0.86 12.05 -14.92
N ALA A 424 -0.29 12.25 -14.28
CA ALA A 424 -0.76 11.54 -13.10
C ALA A 424 -2.18 10.97 -13.25
N SER A 425 -2.60 10.70 -14.50
CA SER A 425 -3.99 10.31 -14.83
C SER A 425 -4.53 9.05 -14.15
N GLY A 426 -3.65 8.21 -13.60
CA GLY A 426 -4.02 6.97 -12.90
C GLY A 426 -4.10 7.11 -11.38
N VAL A 427 -3.74 8.27 -10.82
CA VAL A 427 -3.69 8.52 -9.39
C VAL A 427 -5.11 8.83 -8.89
N GLY A 428 -5.57 8.15 -7.83
CA GLY A 428 -6.90 8.36 -7.24
C GLY A 428 -6.90 9.22 -5.99
N ARG A 429 -5.84 9.99 -5.75
CA ARG A 429 -5.55 10.73 -4.52
C ARG A 429 -5.56 12.22 -4.81
N ASP A 430 -6.05 13.01 -3.86
CA ASP A 430 -6.03 14.47 -3.97
C ASP A 430 -4.61 14.97 -4.22
N MET A 431 -4.46 15.79 -5.27
CA MET A 431 -3.20 16.38 -5.68
C MET A 431 -3.18 17.89 -5.37
N THR A 432 -1.99 18.42 -5.15
CA THR A 432 -1.71 19.86 -5.16
C THR A 432 -0.55 20.12 -6.09
N VAL A 433 -0.75 20.87 -7.17
CA VAL A 433 0.24 21.05 -8.24
C VAL A 433 0.56 22.51 -8.44
N TYR A 434 1.85 22.83 -8.51
CA TYR A 434 2.37 24.15 -8.86
C TYR A 434 3.26 24.04 -10.11
N GLY A 435 2.83 24.56 -11.25
CA GLY A 435 3.61 24.59 -12.50
C GLY A 435 4.70 25.67 -12.52
N LEU A 436 4.47 26.79 -11.81
CA LEU A 436 5.40 27.93 -11.66
C LEU A 436 5.56 28.80 -12.91
N ASN A 437 6.63 28.66 -13.69
CA ASN A 437 6.83 29.42 -14.93
C ASN A 437 7.08 28.40 -16.04
N GLY A 438 6.61 28.67 -17.24
CA GLY A 438 6.76 27.74 -18.35
C GLY A 438 5.44 27.57 -19.09
N ASN A 439 5.48 26.85 -20.19
CA ASN A 439 4.25 26.36 -20.82
C ASN A 439 4.13 24.90 -20.41
N ASP A 440 3.45 24.68 -19.29
CA ASP A 440 3.37 23.39 -18.64
C ASP A 440 2.24 22.55 -19.22
N THR A 441 2.42 21.23 -19.16
CA THR A 441 1.34 20.28 -19.42
C THR A 441 1.08 19.49 -18.16
N ILE A 442 -0.04 19.79 -17.51
CA ILE A 442 -0.44 19.21 -16.23
C ILE A 442 -1.67 18.36 -16.47
N GLN A 443 -1.56 17.07 -16.18
CA GLN A 443 -2.69 16.16 -16.12
C GLN A 443 -2.68 15.42 -14.79
N THR A 444 -3.66 15.70 -13.94
CA THR A 444 -3.92 14.94 -12.72
C THR A 444 -4.94 13.83 -12.97
N GLY A 445 -5.37 13.15 -11.91
CA GLY A 445 -6.08 11.87 -11.98
C GLY A 445 -7.51 11.96 -11.51
N ARG A 446 -7.91 11.06 -10.62
CA ARG A 446 -9.11 11.24 -9.81
C ARG A 446 -8.70 11.83 -8.47
N GLY A 447 -9.63 12.50 -7.81
CA GLY A 447 -9.36 13.20 -6.56
C GLY A 447 -9.85 14.62 -6.69
N ASN A 448 -9.88 15.34 -5.58
CA ASN A 448 -10.27 16.74 -5.57
C ASN A 448 -8.98 17.56 -5.53
N ASP A 449 -8.55 17.97 -6.72
CA ASP A 449 -7.23 18.48 -6.98
C ASP A 449 -7.17 20.00 -6.84
N LEU A 450 -6.00 20.50 -6.47
CA LEU A 450 -5.69 21.93 -6.43
C LEU A 450 -4.54 22.20 -7.40
N ILE A 451 -4.81 22.91 -8.49
CA ILE A 451 -3.84 23.07 -9.59
C ILE A 451 -3.60 24.54 -9.90
N PHE A 452 -2.33 24.89 -9.98
CA PHE A 452 -1.85 26.20 -10.43
C PHE A 452 -0.93 25.99 -11.63
N GLY A 453 -1.35 26.46 -12.82
CA GLY A 453 -0.54 26.41 -14.04
C GLY A 453 0.72 27.25 -13.86
N GLY A 454 0.56 28.55 -13.64
CA GLY A 454 1.67 29.43 -13.40
C GLY A 454 1.77 30.54 -14.45
N ASP A 455 2.97 31.05 -14.70
CA ASP A 455 3.21 31.99 -15.79
C ASP A 455 3.49 31.22 -17.08
N GLY A 456 2.69 31.46 -18.12
CA GLY A 456 2.92 30.94 -19.46
C GLY A 456 1.66 30.30 -19.99
N LYS A 457 1.75 29.58 -21.12
CA LYS A 457 0.57 28.97 -21.76
C LYS A 457 0.45 27.53 -21.32
N ASP A 458 -0.42 27.29 -20.36
CA ASP A 458 -0.53 26.00 -19.72
C ASP A 458 -1.65 25.16 -20.33
N LYS A 459 -1.45 23.85 -20.30
CA LYS A 459 -2.47 22.85 -20.63
C LYS A 459 -2.77 22.07 -19.38
N ILE A 460 -3.96 22.25 -18.83
CA ILE A 460 -4.37 21.66 -17.57
C ILE A 460 -5.57 20.76 -17.79
N ARG A 461 -5.48 19.53 -17.28
CA ARG A 461 -6.59 18.58 -17.18
C ARG A 461 -6.65 18.06 -15.75
N ALA A 462 -7.68 18.44 -15.02
CA ALA A 462 -7.80 18.14 -13.59
C ALA A 462 -8.35 16.73 -13.33
N GLY A 463 -9.28 16.26 -14.16
CA GLY A 463 -9.70 14.87 -14.16
C GLY A 463 -11.01 14.65 -13.40
N ASP A 464 -11.14 13.53 -12.67
CA ASP A 464 -12.42 13.25 -11.98
C ASP A 464 -12.37 13.73 -10.52
N GLY A 465 -13.26 14.63 -10.13
CA GLY A 465 -13.44 15.11 -8.75
C GLY A 465 -13.87 16.58 -8.74
N ASN A 466 -14.11 17.15 -7.57
CA ASN A 466 -14.40 18.59 -7.50
C ASN A 466 -13.06 19.33 -7.43
N ASP A 467 -12.60 19.87 -8.55
CA ASP A 467 -11.27 20.44 -8.67
C ASP A 467 -11.26 21.95 -8.53
N TRP A 468 -10.12 22.49 -8.11
CA TRP A 468 -9.86 23.92 -8.08
C TRP A 468 -8.65 24.25 -8.94
N VAL A 469 -8.86 24.93 -10.06
CA VAL A 469 -7.82 25.16 -11.07
C VAL A 469 -7.68 26.63 -11.39
N ALA A 470 -6.44 27.12 -11.35
CA ALA A 470 -6.07 28.42 -11.91
C ALA A 470 -4.99 28.24 -12.98
N GLY A 471 -5.23 28.83 -14.16
CA GLY A 471 -4.23 28.90 -15.23
C GLY A 471 -2.98 29.67 -14.80
N GLY A 472 -3.16 30.78 -14.09
CA GLY A 472 -2.12 31.71 -13.66
C GLY A 472 -1.50 31.45 -12.27
N SER A 473 -0.40 32.17 -11.98
CA SER A 473 0.48 31.99 -10.81
C SER A 473 0.10 32.68 -9.48
N ASP A 474 -0.97 33.48 -9.39
CA ASP A 474 -1.13 34.41 -8.25
C ASP A 474 -2.23 34.02 -7.24
N ILE A 475 -1.79 33.19 -6.27
CA ILE A 475 -2.45 33.00 -4.98
C ILE A 475 -1.80 33.92 -3.93
N ALA A 476 -2.55 34.85 -3.36
CA ALA A 476 -2.15 35.51 -2.13
C ALA A 476 -2.54 34.64 -0.93
N THR A 477 -1.53 34.04 -0.31
CA THR A 477 -1.62 33.44 1.02
C THR A 477 -1.46 34.50 2.12
N ASP A 478 -2.08 34.33 3.29
CA ASP A 478 -1.66 35.10 4.48
C ASP A 478 -0.32 34.59 5.02
N HIS A 479 0.16 35.28 6.06
CA HIS A 479 1.38 34.96 6.80
C HIS A 479 1.33 33.62 7.58
N ARG A 480 0.24 32.84 7.46
CA ARG A 480 0.08 31.49 8.02
C ARG A 480 -0.01 30.42 6.91
N GLY A 481 0.19 30.79 5.64
CA GLY A 481 0.17 29.86 4.50
C GLY A 481 -1.23 29.48 4.04
N VAL A 482 -2.25 30.23 4.46
CA VAL A 482 -3.66 29.98 4.19
C VAL A 482 -4.07 30.85 2.99
N VAL A 483 -4.82 30.30 2.03
CA VAL A 483 -5.08 30.90 0.71
C VAL A 483 -6.35 31.72 0.77
N HIS A 484 -6.23 33.03 0.56
CA HIS A 484 -7.28 33.96 0.94
C HIS A 484 -7.72 34.92 -0.16
N ARG A 485 -6.98 34.91 -1.25
CA ARG A 485 -7.24 35.76 -2.40
C ARG A 485 -6.49 35.21 -3.59
N VAL A 486 -7.16 34.92 -4.70
CA VAL A 486 -6.52 34.97 -6.01
C VAL A 486 -6.19 36.44 -6.25
N ARG A 487 -4.92 36.85 -6.09
CA ARG A 487 -4.55 38.22 -6.50
C ARG A 487 -4.44 38.15 -8.01
N ILE A 488 -5.14 39.02 -8.72
CA ILE A 488 -4.84 39.27 -10.14
C ILE A 488 -3.71 40.30 -10.14
N SER A 489 -2.50 39.96 -9.68
CA SER A 489 -1.37 40.89 -9.67
C SER A 489 -0.19 40.42 -10.51
N GLY A 490 -0.29 40.74 -11.81
CA GLY A 490 0.73 41.60 -12.39
C GLY A 490 2.07 40.99 -12.76
N TYR A 491 2.24 39.68 -12.78
CA TYR A 491 3.28 39.11 -13.62
C TYR A 491 2.86 39.29 -15.07
N ASN A 492 3.79 39.81 -15.88
CA ASN A 492 3.49 40.33 -17.22
C ASN A 492 3.49 39.23 -18.29
N ASN A 493 3.48 37.96 -17.86
CA ASN A 493 3.79 36.79 -18.69
C ASN A 493 2.76 35.66 -18.56
N ASP A 494 1.59 35.93 -17.98
CA ASP A 494 0.45 35.02 -18.06
C ASP A 494 0.18 34.64 -19.53
N GLY A 495 -0.34 33.44 -19.75
CA GLY A 495 -0.58 32.93 -21.10
C GLY A 495 -2.04 32.74 -21.40
N ALA A 496 -2.30 32.32 -22.64
CA ALA A 496 -3.60 31.83 -23.04
C ALA A 496 -3.64 30.33 -22.73
N ASP A 497 -4.41 29.96 -21.72
CA ASP A 497 -4.42 28.61 -21.15
C ASP A 497 -5.51 27.71 -21.77
N ASP A 498 -5.29 26.40 -21.71
CA ASP A 498 -6.28 25.37 -22.08
C ASP A 498 -6.59 24.52 -20.85
N ILE A 499 -7.70 24.83 -20.17
CA ILE A 499 -8.09 24.25 -18.89
C ILE A 499 -9.32 23.36 -19.08
N LYS A 500 -9.26 22.15 -18.51
CA LYS A 500 -10.38 21.20 -18.45
C LYS A 500 -10.56 20.69 -17.04
N GLY A 501 -11.74 20.94 -16.47
CA GLY A 501 -12.18 20.31 -15.22
C GLY A 501 -12.38 18.81 -15.41
N GLU A 502 -13.25 18.45 -16.36
CA GLU A 502 -13.74 17.09 -16.67
C GLU A 502 -14.95 16.69 -15.83
N ASN A 503 -14.89 15.70 -14.94
CA ASN A 503 -16.09 15.25 -14.20
C ASN A 503 -16.04 15.75 -12.76
N GLY A 504 -17.08 16.45 -12.30
CA GLY A 504 -17.18 16.95 -10.94
C GLY A 504 -17.65 18.39 -10.91
N ASN A 505 -17.82 18.97 -9.72
CA ASN A 505 -18.23 20.38 -9.60
C ASN A 505 -16.98 21.22 -9.42
N ASP A 506 -16.49 21.78 -10.51
CA ASP A 506 -15.16 22.40 -10.55
C ASP A 506 -15.23 23.92 -10.35
N VAL A 507 -14.10 24.48 -9.90
CA VAL A 507 -13.88 25.93 -9.85
C VAL A 507 -12.66 26.28 -10.70
N LEU A 508 -12.90 26.96 -11.81
CA LEU A 508 -11.90 27.19 -12.85
C LEU A 508 -11.65 28.69 -13.07
N PHE A 509 -10.39 29.11 -13.06
CA PHE A 509 -9.96 30.49 -13.29
C PHE A 509 -8.99 30.58 -14.47
N GLY A 510 -9.37 31.33 -15.52
CA GLY A 510 -8.50 31.62 -16.67
C GLY A 510 -7.37 32.58 -16.32
N ASN A 511 -7.74 33.70 -15.68
CA ASN A 511 -6.87 34.83 -15.34
C ASN A 511 -6.74 35.84 -16.48
N ARG A 512 -5.56 36.06 -17.06
CA ARG A 512 -5.37 37.04 -18.13
C ARG A 512 -5.29 36.35 -19.48
N ASP A 513 -5.26 37.18 -20.51
CA ASP A 513 -5.10 36.77 -21.89
C ASP A 513 -6.33 36.08 -22.47
N GLY A 514 -6.26 34.91 -23.08
CA GLY A 514 -7.31 34.47 -24.01
C GLY A 514 -7.55 32.99 -23.88
N ASP A 515 -8.30 32.64 -22.86
CA ASP A 515 -8.30 31.27 -22.33
C ASP A 515 -9.32 30.39 -23.02
N ASN A 516 -9.07 29.09 -22.97
CA ASN A 516 -10.01 28.06 -23.38
C ASN A 516 -10.31 27.18 -22.17
N ILE A 517 -11.47 27.38 -21.57
CA ILE A 517 -11.85 26.72 -20.31
C ILE A 517 -13.10 25.89 -20.54
N SER A 518 -13.04 24.62 -20.16
CA SER A 518 -14.16 23.69 -20.15
C SER A 518 -14.37 23.20 -18.74
N GLY A 519 -15.57 23.42 -18.17
CA GLY A 519 -16.03 22.80 -16.93
C GLY A 519 -16.10 21.29 -17.10
N GLY A 520 -17.14 20.83 -17.80
CA GLY A 520 -17.27 19.43 -18.18
C GLY A 520 -18.60 18.88 -17.72
N ASP A 521 -18.62 17.76 -17.02
CA ASP A 521 -19.83 17.22 -16.42
C ASP A 521 -19.88 17.58 -14.93
N GLY A 522 -20.86 18.40 -14.51
CA GLY A 522 -21.08 18.78 -13.12
C GLY A 522 -21.62 20.21 -13.00
N GLU A 523 -21.80 20.72 -11.78
CA GLU A 523 -22.20 22.12 -11.58
C GLU A 523 -20.96 22.99 -11.37
N ASP A 524 -20.46 23.59 -12.46
CA ASP A 524 -19.17 24.25 -12.48
C ASP A 524 -19.26 25.75 -12.21
N ILE A 525 -18.18 26.32 -11.66
CA ILE A 525 -17.98 27.75 -11.49
C ILE A 525 -16.77 28.17 -12.31
N ILE A 526 -16.99 28.95 -13.38
CA ILE A 526 -15.96 29.35 -14.33
C ILE A 526 -15.80 30.87 -14.33
N PHE A 527 -14.57 31.32 -14.07
CA PHE A 527 -14.17 32.72 -14.17
C PHE A 527 -13.12 32.90 -15.27
N GLY A 528 -13.51 33.53 -16.38
CA GLY A 528 -12.54 33.92 -17.42
C GLY A 528 -11.63 35.07 -16.98
N ASN A 529 -12.09 35.89 -16.01
CA ASN A 529 -11.34 37.04 -15.48
C ASN A 529 -10.94 38.06 -16.57
N ASP A 530 -9.71 38.57 -16.54
CA ASP A 530 -9.22 39.74 -17.29
C ASP A 530 -8.65 39.33 -18.66
N GLY A 531 -9.50 38.91 -19.60
CA GLY A 531 -9.05 38.39 -20.89
C GLY A 531 -9.57 39.14 -22.13
N ASN A 532 -8.89 38.92 -23.26
CA ASN A 532 -9.45 39.18 -24.58
C ASN A 532 -9.58 37.84 -25.33
N LYS A 533 -10.82 37.42 -25.58
CA LYS A 533 -11.19 36.23 -26.41
C LYS A 533 -11.26 34.92 -25.65
N ASP A 534 -11.66 34.97 -24.39
CA ASP A 534 -11.95 33.80 -23.60
C ASP A 534 -13.05 32.97 -24.28
N ARG A 535 -12.88 31.64 -24.20
CA ARG A 535 -13.82 30.64 -24.67
C ARG A 535 -14.15 29.75 -23.50
N LEU A 536 -15.31 29.99 -22.91
CA LEU A 536 -15.74 29.36 -21.67
C LEU A 536 -16.92 28.43 -21.99
N TYR A 537 -16.80 27.16 -21.61
CA TYR A 537 -17.83 26.14 -21.82
C TYR A 537 -18.18 25.54 -20.46
N GLY A 538 -19.42 25.69 -20.01
CA GLY A 538 -19.94 24.95 -18.85
C GLY A 538 -20.07 23.46 -19.19
N ASN A 539 -20.72 23.17 -20.33
CA ASN A 539 -21.06 21.86 -20.85
C ASN A 539 -22.27 21.22 -20.17
N SER A 540 -22.11 20.15 -19.39
CA SER A 540 -23.25 19.44 -18.79
C SER A 540 -23.38 19.80 -17.32
N GLY A 541 -24.57 20.23 -16.91
CA GLY A 541 -24.86 20.56 -15.52
C GLY A 541 -25.25 22.02 -15.38
N ALA A 542 -25.49 22.47 -14.15
CA ALA A 542 -25.99 23.81 -13.90
C ALA A 542 -24.82 24.71 -13.52
N ASP A 543 -24.40 25.56 -14.47
CA ASP A 543 -23.11 26.23 -14.36
C ASP A 543 -23.24 27.73 -14.04
N ILE A 544 -22.20 28.28 -13.41
CA ILE A 544 -22.02 29.73 -13.24
C ILE A 544 -20.78 30.16 -14.01
N ILE A 545 -20.97 30.98 -15.04
CA ILE A 545 -19.88 31.50 -15.87
C ILE A 545 -19.85 33.02 -15.76
N VAL A 546 -18.71 33.56 -15.34
CA VAL A 546 -18.49 35.01 -15.19
C VAL A 546 -17.25 35.44 -15.96
N ASP A 547 -17.41 36.46 -16.78
CA ASP A 547 -16.32 36.98 -17.61
C ASP A 547 -16.31 38.52 -17.63
N SER A 548 -15.11 39.11 -17.71
CA SER A 548 -14.99 40.58 -17.77
C SER A 548 -15.32 41.14 -19.15
N GLY A 549 -15.23 40.34 -20.21
CA GLY A 549 -15.50 40.65 -21.60
C GLY A 549 -14.30 41.20 -22.36
N GLY A 550 -14.27 40.99 -23.67
CA GLY A 550 -13.16 41.43 -24.53
C GLY A 550 -13.23 42.91 -24.94
N GLY A 551 -12.09 43.48 -25.32
CA GLY A 551 -11.97 44.90 -25.68
C GLY A 551 -12.66 45.33 -26.98
N SER A 552 -13.19 44.41 -27.79
CA SER A 552 -13.99 44.70 -28.99
C SER A 552 -14.83 43.50 -29.42
N TRP A 553 -15.85 43.69 -30.25
CA TRP A 553 -16.69 42.59 -30.76
C TRP A 553 -15.90 41.48 -31.49
N GLY A 554 -14.85 41.83 -32.24
CA GLY A 554 -13.99 40.85 -32.92
C GLY A 554 -13.09 40.06 -31.96
N ASN A 555 -12.87 40.60 -30.77
CA ASN A 555 -12.07 40.01 -29.70
C ASN A 555 -12.91 39.70 -28.46
N ARG A 556 -14.23 39.54 -28.61
CA ARG A 556 -15.16 39.33 -27.50
C ARG A 556 -14.88 38.00 -26.81
N ALA A 557 -15.15 37.95 -25.52
CA ALA A 557 -15.27 36.68 -24.81
C ALA A 557 -16.55 35.96 -25.26
N LYS A 558 -16.49 34.63 -25.22
CA LYS A 558 -17.61 33.77 -25.59
C LYS A 558 -17.83 32.74 -24.51
N SER A 559 -19.08 32.68 -24.05
CA SER A 559 -19.48 31.77 -22.99
C SER A 559 -20.67 30.95 -23.45
N TRP A 560 -20.57 29.63 -23.27
CA TRP A 560 -21.62 28.67 -23.55
C TRP A 560 -21.95 27.94 -22.26
N GLY A 561 -23.20 28.04 -21.80
CA GLY A 561 -23.69 27.27 -20.64
C GLY A 561 -23.69 25.80 -20.99
N GLY A 562 -24.51 25.41 -21.95
CA GLY A 562 -24.52 24.05 -22.49
C GLY A 562 -25.87 23.40 -22.22
N SER A 563 -25.89 22.31 -21.45
CA SER A 563 -27.13 21.68 -21.00
C SER A 563 -27.25 21.80 -19.50
N GLY A 564 -28.35 22.36 -19.02
CA GLY A 564 -28.59 22.56 -17.60
C GLY A 564 -29.18 23.92 -17.39
N GLN A 565 -29.12 24.47 -16.18
CA GLN A 565 -29.74 25.77 -15.90
C GLN A 565 -28.68 26.76 -15.48
N ASP A 566 -28.24 27.55 -16.45
CA ASP A 566 -26.95 28.22 -16.33
C ASP A 566 -27.12 29.70 -15.98
N ILE A 567 -26.11 30.25 -15.31
CA ILE A 567 -25.96 31.67 -15.01
C ILE A 567 -24.73 32.18 -15.76
N LEU A 568 -24.95 32.97 -16.80
CA LEU A 568 -23.88 33.57 -17.60
C LEU A 568 -23.85 35.08 -17.38
N VAL A 569 -22.71 35.63 -16.98
CA VAL A 569 -22.55 37.05 -16.65
C VAL A 569 -21.37 37.65 -17.37
N CYS A 570 -21.62 38.72 -18.13
CA CYS A 570 -20.60 39.58 -18.72
C CYS A 570 -20.56 40.92 -17.97
N GLU A 571 -19.42 41.26 -17.36
CA GLU A 571 -19.35 42.41 -16.45
C GLU A 571 -19.07 43.76 -17.13
N ARG A 572 -18.22 43.81 -18.17
CA ARG A 572 -17.71 45.09 -18.70
C ARG A 572 -17.51 45.16 -20.21
N GLY A 573 -16.87 44.19 -20.84
CA GLY A 573 -16.44 44.24 -22.23
C GLY A 573 -17.49 43.73 -23.23
N SER A 574 -17.04 43.47 -24.45
CA SER A 574 -17.84 42.80 -25.47
C SER A 574 -17.88 41.30 -25.18
N CYS A 575 -19.09 40.73 -25.12
CA CYS A 575 -19.32 39.31 -24.87
C CYS A 575 -20.35 38.73 -25.82
N GLU A 576 -20.27 37.43 -26.04
CA GLU A 576 -21.32 36.62 -26.63
C GLU A 576 -21.66 35.49 -25.67
N LEU A 577 -22.87 35.53 -25.11
CA LEU A 577 -23.37 34.58 -24.14
C LEU A 577 -24.42 33.69 -24.81
N SER A 578 -24.26 32.38 -24.66
CA SER A 578 -25.21 31.37 -25.15
C SER A 578 -25.63 30.48 -23.98
N GLY A 579 -26.91 30.49 -23.62
CA GLY A 579 -27.44 29.61 -22.56
C GLY A 579 -27.34 28.15 -22.99
N GLY A 580 -27.82 27.85 -24.18
CA GLY A 580 -27.75 26.51 -24.74
C GLY A 580 -29.12 25.84 -24.63
N GLY A 581 -29.24 24.80 -23.82
CA GLY A 581 -30.48 24.10 -23.56
C GLY A 581 -30.92 24.19 -22.10
N SER A 582 -32.22 24.31 -21.91
CA SER A 582 -32.99 24.50 -20.67
C SER A 582 -33.30 25.96 -20.33
N LYS A 583 -33.19 26.37 -19.06
CA LYS A 583 -33.69 27.67 -18.61
C LYS A 583 -32.54 28.43 -18.01
N ASP A 584 -32.07 29.41 -18.76
CA ASP A 584 -30.81 30.07 -18.44
C ASP A 584 -31.04 31.53 -18.04
N PHE A 585 -30.10 32.07 -17.28
CA PHE A 585 -30.01 33.49 -16.96
C PHE A 585 -28.77 34.08 -17.59
N LEU A 586 -28.97 34.92 -18.59
CA LEU A 586 -27.89 35.61 -19.28
C LEU A 586 -27.94 37.09 -18.92
N ALA A 587 -26.87 37.61 -18.32
CA ALA A 587 -26.79 39.00 -17.90
C ALA A 587 -25.56 39.68 -18.48
N ALA A 588 -25.78 40.71 -19.28
CA ALA A 588 -24.73 41.63 -19.69
C ALA A 588 -24.88 42.95 -18.93
N ILE A 589 -23.88 43.25 -18.10
CA ILE A 589 -23.84 44.38 -17.17
C ILE A 589 -22.91 45.51 -17.70
N SER A 590 -22.32 45.31 -18.89
CA SER A 590 -21.60 46.33 -19.65
C SER A 590 -22.47 47.55 -19.98
N THR A 591 -21.82 48.70 -20.18
CA THR A 591 -22.49 49.95 -20.60
C THR A 591 -21.85 50.64 -21.81
N PHE A 592 -20.78 50.08 -22.41
CA PHE A 592 -20.15 50.64 -23.62
C PHE A 592 -19.60 49.59 -24.64
N SER A 593 -20.24 48.44 -24.81
CA SER A 593 -19.77 47.34 -25.67
C SER A 593 -20.81 46.85 -26.69
N ASN A 594 -20.45 45.85 -27.50
CA ASN A 594 -21.42 45.08 -28.26
C ASN A 594 -21.68 43.77 -27.50
N ILE A 595 -22.95 43.41 -27.34
CA ILE A 595 -23.38 42.23 -26.59
C ILE A 595 -24.14 41.28 -27.53
N GLY A 596 -23.79 40.00 -27.47
CA GLY A 596 -24.55 38.90 -28.06
C GLY A 596 -25.25 38.11 -26.96
N LEU A 597 -26.58 38.03 -26.98
CA LEU A 597 -27.35 37.19 -26.07
C LEU A 597 -28.16 36.16 -26.86
N TYR A 598 -27.89 34.89 -26.61
CA TYR A 598 -28.55 33.77 -27.25
C TYR A 598 -29.09 32.85 -26.16
N GLY A 599 -30.40 32.92 -25.86
CA GLY A 599 -31.01 32.04 -24.85
C GLY A 599 -30.85 30.58 -25.23
N GLY A 600 -31.38 30.22 -26.40
CA GLY A 600 -31.23 28.90 -26.98
C GLY A 600 -32.53 28.13 -26.85
N GLY A 601 -32.55 27.03 -26.11
CA GLY A 601 -33.70 26.17 -25.99
C GLY A 601 -34.27 26.13 -24.58
N GLY A 602 -35.35 26.85 -24.30
CA GLY A 602 -36.21 26.60 -23.16
C GLY A 602 -36.91 27.84 -22.64
N GLY A 603 -36.50 28.44 -21.54
CA GLY A 603 -37.31 29.49 -20.91
C GLY A 603 -36.44 30.54 -20.28
N ASP A 604 -35.78 31.31 -21.12
CA ASP A 604 -34.58 32.03 -20.74
C ASP A 604 -34.90 33.44 -20.26
N ILE A 605 -34.07 33.92 -19.36
CA ILE A 605 -34.13 35.28 -18.83
C ILE A 605 -32.87 36.02 -19.28
N LEU A 606 -33.06 36.97 -20.19
CA LEU A 606 -32.00 37.79 -20.75
C LEU A 606 -32.04 39.16 -20.09
N PHE A 607 -30.89 39.66 -19.67
CA PHE A 607 -30.74 40.96 -19.05
C PHE A 607 -29.65 41.78 -19.75
N VAL A 608 -29.98 43.03 -20.10
CA VAL A 608 -29.04 44.00 -20.66
C VAL A 608 -29.07 45.28 -19.86
N ARG A 609 -27.88 45.78 -19.53
CA ARG A 609 -27.67 47.08 -18.91
C ARG A 609 -27.39 48.15 -19.96
N GLY A 610 -27.95 49.36 -19.78
CA GLY A 610 -27.60 50.54 -20.58
C GLY A 610 -28.43 50.73 -21.86
N ASP A 611 -27.89 51.56 -22.77
CA ASP A 611 -28.40 51.92 -24.11
C ASP A 611 -27.91 50.96 -25.20
N GLU A 612 -27.15 49.94 -24.83
CA GLU A 612 -26.63 48.97 -25.77
C GLU A 612 -27.75 48.17 -26.42
N ILE A 613 -27.63 48.02 -27.74
CA ILE A 613 -28.53 47.20 -28.53
C ILE A 613 -27.93 45.80 -28.60
N PRO A 614 -28.48 44.81 -27.88
CA PRO A 614 -28.00 43.45 -27.96
C PRO A 614 -28.30 42.84 -29.33
N LEU A 615 -27.39 42.00 -29.81
CA LEU A 615 -27.62 41.09 -30.92
C LEU A 615 -28.05 39.73 -30.38
N GLY A 616 -28.93 39.03 -31.09
CA GLY A 616 -29.23 37.62 -30.82
C GLY A 616 -30.72 37.29 -30.75
N THR A 617 -31.06 36.33 -29.89
CA THR A 617 -32.40 35.74 -29.83
C THR A 617 -32.65 35.08 -28.49
N GLY A 618 -33.92 35.03 -28.05
CA GLY A 618 -34.33 34.11 -26.99
C GLY A 618 -34.25 32.65 -27.44
N GLY A 619 -34.45 32.40 -28.74
CA GLY A 619 -34.47 31.05 -29.29
C GLY A 619 -35.85 30.42 -29.19
N SER A 620 -35.93 29.20 -28.66
CA SER A 620 -37.17 28.44 -28.55
C SER A 620 -37.69 28.41 -27.12
N GLY A 621 -39.02 28.51 -26.99
CA GLY A 621 -39.72 28.44 -25.73
C GLY A 621 -40.18 29.80 -25.22
N ASN A 622 -40.16 30.05 -23.91
CA ASN A 622 -40.80 31.22 -23.31
C ASN A 622 -39.77 32.17 -22.70
N ASP A 623 -39.13 32.93 -23.59
CA ASP A 623 -38.00 33.77 -23.21
C ASP A 623 -38.44 35.19 -22.89
N PHE A 624 -37.74 35.82 -21.95
CA PHE A 624 -38.03 37.17 -21.51
C PHE A 624 -36.75 38.00 -21.49
N VAL A 625 -36.84 39.21 -22.05
CA VAL A 625 -35.78 40.21 -21.94
C VAL A 625 -36.19 41.31 -20.96
N TYR A 626 -35.24 41.68 -20.11
CA TYR A 626 -35.31 42.78 -19.15
C TYR A 626 -34.18 43.78 -19.41
N ASN A 627 -34.44 45.06 -19.13
CA ASN A 627 -33.44 46.12 -19.23
C ASN A 627 -33.60 47.18 -18.13
N GLU A 628 -32.49 47.83 -17.76
CA GLU A 628 -32.46 48.75 -16.61
C GLU A 628 -33.35 49.99 -16.78
N TRP A 629 -33.56 50.47 -18.01
CA TRP A 629 -34.30 51.70 -18.28
C TRP A 629 -35.73 51.48 -18.76
N ASN A 630 -36.20 50.23 -18.77
CA ASN A 630 -37.52 49.88 -19.27
C ASN A 630 -37.77 50.39 -20.69
N ASP A 631 -36.71 50.44 -21.49
CA ASP A 631 -36.74 50.84 -22.90
C ASP A 631 -37.35 49.71 -23.72
N SER A 632 -38.54 49.93 -24.26
CA SER A 632 -39.25 48.94 -25.07
C SER A 632 -38.52 48.61 -26.37
N ASP A 633 -37.61 49.48 -26.83
CA ASP A 633 -36.99 49.38 -28.15
C ASP A 633 -35.98 48.23 -28.23
N ILE A 634 -35.43 47.75 -27.10
CA ILE A 634 -34.51 46.60 -27.05
C ILE A 634 -35.17 45.32 -27.58
N SER A 635 -36.47 45.16 -27.40
CA SER A 635 -37.22 43.98 -27.88
C SER A 635 -37.31 43.88 -29.41
N GLY A 636 -37.05 44.97 -30.15
CA GLY A 636 -36.98 44.95 -31.60
C GLY A 636 -35.70 44.33 -32.16
N TYR A 637 -34.67 44.16 -31.31
CA TYR A 637 -33.34 43.72 -31.71
C TYR A 637 -33.02 42.27 -31.34
N LEU A 638 -33.72 41.72 -30.34
CA LEU A 638 -33.72 40.29 -30.03
C LEU A 638 -34.96 39.63 -30.61
N SER A 639 -34.76 38.59 -31.40
CA SER A 639 -35.88 37.78 -31.90
C SER A 639 -36.38 36.79 -30.81
N SER A 640 -37.62 36.33 -30.93
CA SER A 640 -38.23 35.29 -30.07
C SER A 640 -38.35 35.61 -28.56
N VAL A 641 -38.17 36.85 -28.13
CA VAL A 641 -38.32 37.23 -26.71
C VAL A 641 -39.61 38.00 -26.44
N LYS A 642 -40.15 37.84 -25.22
CA LYS A 642 -41.22 38.69 -24.69
C LYS A 642 -40.62 39.80 -23.83
N HIS A 643 -40.85 41.05 -24.20
CA HIS A 643 -40.40 42.18 -23.40
C HIS A 643 -41.09 42.21 -22.02
N LYS A 644 -40.31 42.43 -20.96
CA LYS A 644 -40.82 42.66 -19.61
C LYS A 644 -40.19 43.91 -19.02
N SER A 645 -41.04 44.80 -18.51
CA SER A 645 -40.59 45.92 -17.70
C SER A 645 -40.03 45.43 -16.37
N GLY A 646 -38.85 45.89 -15.99
CA GLY A 646 -38.29 45.62 -14.66
C GLY A 646 -36.78 45.81 -14.57
N TYR A 647 -36.35 46.34 -13.43
CA TYR A 647 -34.94 46.42 -13.06
C TYR A 647 -34.33 45.02 -12.89
N PHE A 648 -33.00 44.98 -12.84
CA PHE A 648 -32.20 43.76 -12.69
C PHE A 648 -32.70 42.80 -11.60
N ASP A 649 -33.11 43.32 -10.44
CA ASP A 649 -33.65 42.53 -9.34
C ASP A 649 -34.88 41.70 -9.74
N ARG A 650 -35.73 42.21 -10.64
CA ARG A 650 -36.88 41.48 -11.16
C ARG A 650 -36.45 40.37 -12.12
N ALA A 651 -35.44 40.62 -12.96
CA ALA A 651 -34.89 39.61 -13.85
C ALA A 651 -34.30 38.45 -13.03
N VAL A 652 -33.47 38.76 -12.03
CA VAL A 652 -32.86 37.78 -11.11
C VAL A 652 -33.92 36.97 -10.36
N ARG A 653 -34.92 37.61 -9.75
CA ARG A 653 -36.02 36.88 -9.09
C ARG A 653 -36.80 35.98 -10.05
N LYS A 654 -36.95 36.41 -11.30
CA LYS A 654 -37.67 35.63 -12.30
C LYS A 654 -36.86 34.41 -12.74
N ALA A 655 -35.55 34.57 -12.95
CA ALA A 655 -34.62 33.48 -13.17
C ALA A 655 -34.66 32.48 -12.01
N GLY A 656 -34.56 32.97 -10.77
CA GLY A 656 -34.67 32.13 -9.56
C GLY A 656 -35.97 31.33 -9.44
N SER A 657 -37.08 31.78 -10.04
CA SER A 657 -38.32 31.00 -10.06
C SER A 657 -38.29 29.77 -10.96
N GLY A 658 -37.32 29.69 -11.88
CA GLY A 658 -37.16 28.63 -12.87
C GLY A 658 -35.89 27.80 -12.72
N MET A 659 -34.93 28.24 -11.89
CA MET A 659 -33.65 27.57 -11.62
C MET A 659 -33.79 26.41 -10.63
N SER A 660 -32.74 25.58 -10.57
CA SER A 660 -32.63 24.43 -9.67
C SER A 660 -32.77 24.90 -8.22
N SER A 661 -33.15 24.00 -7.33
CA SER A 661 -33.20 24.34 -5.91
C SER A 661 -31.84 24.81 -5.40
N ARG A 662 -30.73 24.30 -5.97
CA ARG A 662 -29.37 24.59 -5.50
C ARG A 662 -28.93 26.02 -5.83
N HIS A 663 -29.00 26.46 -7.10
CA HIS A 663 -28.71 27.85 -7.47
C HIS A 663 -29.59 28.85 -6.71
N GLU A 664 -30.87 28.50 -6.55
CA GLU A 664 -31.79 29.35 -5.82
C GLU A 664 -31.49 29.40 -4.32
N GLU A 665 -31.15 28.29 -3.68
CA GLU A 665 -30.82 28.20 -2.27
C GLU A 665 -29.56 28.99 -1.93
N VAL A 666 -28.51 28.75 -2.73
CA VAL A 666 -27.20 29.35 -2.58
C VAL A 666 -27.25 30.87 -2.81
N LEU A 667 -27.69 31.31 -3.99
CA LEU A 667 -27.69 32.72 -4.35
C LEU A 667 -28.95 33.46 -3.86
N ARG A 668 -29.90 32.77 -3.19
CA ARG A 668 -31.22 33.27 -2.72
C ARG A 668 -31.96 34.08 -3.76
N LEU A 669 -31.96 33.59 -5.00
CA LEU A 669 -32.43 34.34 -6.17
C LEU A 669 -33.90 34.77 -6.04
N LYS A 670 -34.79 33.97 -5.44
CA LYS A 670 -36.22 34.34 -5.26
C LYS A 670 -36.42 35.48 -4.26
N GLN A 671 -35.51 35.65 -3.30
CA GLN A 671 -35.58 36.68 -2.26
C GLN A 671 -34.75 37.93 -2.60
N PHE A 672 -34.25 38.04 -3.83
CA PHE A 672 -33.39 39.14 -4.24
C PHE A 672 -34.18 40.47 -4.32
N TYR A 673 -34.01 41.40 -3.36
CA TYR A 673 -34.77 42.67 -3.28
C TYR A 673 -33.86 43.89 -3.04
N GLU A 674 -33.25 44.46 -4.09
CA GLU A 674 -32.43 45.67 -3.93
C GLU A 674 -32.52 46.65 -5.12
N GLN A 675 -32.63 47.95 -4.81
CA GLN A 675 -32.62 49.04 -5.81
C GLN A 675 -31.20 49.38 -6.35
N ARG A 676 -30.19 48.57 -6.07
CA ARG A 676 -28.82 48.65 -6.63
C ARG A 676 -28.28 47.27 -7.06
N GLY A 677 -29.17 46.44 -7.62
CA GLY A 677 -29.07 44.97 -7.69
C GLY A 677 -27.86 44.30 -8.35
N TYR A 678 -26.92 44.97 -9.02
CA TYR A 678 -25.78 44.25 -9.62
C TYR A 678 -24.66 43.95 -8.63
N SER A 679 -24.29 44.93 -7.80
CA SER A 679 -23.15 44.81 -6.87
C SER A 679 -23.37 43.67 -5.88
N THR A 680 -24.61 43.49 -5.45
CA THR A 680 -24.99 42.47 -4.48
C THR A 680 -25.07 41.08 -5.10
N PHE A 681 -25.53 40.98 -6.36
CA PHE A 681 -25.49 39.71 -7.09
C PHE A 681 -24.05 39.27 -7.34
N LYS A 682 -23.19 40.22 -7.75
CA LYS A 682 -21.74 39.99 -7.86
C LYS A 682 -21.14 39.54 -6.52
N SER A 683 -21.49 40.20 -5.41
CA SER A 683 -21.04 39.79 -4.06
C SER A 683 -21.39 38.35 -3.75
N ARG A 684 -22.64 37.94 -4.01
CA ARG A 684 -23.09 36.57 -3.74
C ARG A 684 -22.39 35.50 -4.57
N ILE A 685 -22.09 35.79 -5.84
CA ILE A 685 -21.28 34.88 -6.66
C ILE A 685 -19.85 34.84 -6.13
N ALA A 686 -19.28 35.99 -5.78
CA ALA A 686 -17.94 36.05 -5.21
C ALA A 686 -17.82 35.32 -3.86
N GLU A 687 -18.89 35.34 -3.05
CA GLU A 687 -18.99 34.59 -1.78
C GLU A 687 -18.90 33.08 -1.98
N LEU A 688 -19.20 32.53 -3.18
CA LEU A 688 -19.02 31.10 -3.46
C LEU A 688 -17.55 30.71 -3.47
N VAL A 689 -16.69 31.59 -3.95
CA VAL A 689 -15.26 31.31 -4.09
C VAL A 689 -14.43 32.19 -3.17
N ASP A 690 -15.04 32.62 -2.06
CA ASP A 690 -14.37 33.45 -1.08
C ASP A 690 -13.36 32.65 -0.24
N GLU A 691 -12.56 33.41 0.50
CA GLU A 691 -11.54 32.91 1.41
C GLU A 691 -12.07 31.84 2.37
N ASP A 692 -13.18 32.11 3.07
CA ASP A 692 -13.72 31.20 4.06
C ASP A 692 -14.25 29.91 3.41
N THR A 693 -14.84 30.01 2.22
CA THR A 693 -15.37 28.88 1.46
C THR A 693 -14.25 28.02 0.86
N PHE A 694 -13.22 28.66 0.30
CA PHE A 694 -12.02 27.96 -0.16
C PHE A 694 -11.35 27.21 0.99
N GLU A 695 -11.20 27.83 2.15
CA GLU A 695 -10.62 27.20 3.34
C GLU A 695 -11.48 26.09 3.93
N ALA A 696 -12.81 26.17 3.78
CA ALA A 696 -13.71 25.09 4.13
C ALA A 696 -13.58 23.91 3.13
N TRP A 697 -13.39 24.22 1.85
CA TRP A 697 -13.18 23.25 0.79
C TRP A 697 -11.83 22.54 0.97
N LEU A 698 -10.75 23.27 1.24
CA LEU A 698 -9.43 22.68 1.51
C LEU A 698 -9.45 21.66 2.66
N LYS A 699 -10.26 21.92 3.70
CA LYS A 699 -10.44 20.99 4.83
C LYS A 699 -11.27 19.76 4.46
N ASN A 700 -12.07 19.83 3.42
CA ASN A 700 -12.93 18.75 2.97
C ASN A 700 -13.15 18.82 1.46
N ARG A 701 -12.12 18.45 0.71
CA ARG A 701 -12.09 18.61 -0.74
C ARG A 701 -13.16 17.78 -1.47
N SER A 702 -13.73 16.77 -0.79
CA SER A 702 -14.84 15.97 -1.32
C SER A 702 -16.18 16.71 -1.44
N LYS A 703 -16.32 17.87 -0.81
CA LYS A 703 -17.53 18.68 -0.87
C LYS A 703 -17.44 19.69 -1.99
N SER A 704 -18.52 19.85 -2.73
CA SER A 704 -18.65 20.99 -3.63
C SER A 704 -18.73 22.29 -2.82
N VAL A 705 -18.25 23.37 -3.40
CA VAL A 705 -18.32 24.74 -2.87
C VAL A 705 -19.73 25.12 -2.38
N TYR A 706 -20.78 24.65 -3.07
CA TYR A 706 -22.15 24.91 -2.68
C TYR A 706 -22.56 24.24 -1.36
N ASP A 707 -21.92 23.14 -0.96
CA ASP A 707 -22.27 22.36 0.24
C ASP A 707 -21.61 22.90 1.53
N LEU A 708 -20.77 23.92 1.39
CA LEU A 708 -19.99 24.52 2.48
C LEU A 708 -20.63 25.79 3.06
N GLN A 709 -21.62 26.37 2.38
CA GLN A 709 -22.26 27.66 2.73
C GLN A 709 -23.45 27.57 3.71
#